data_AF-A0A8H5VTM0-F1
#
_entry.id   AF-A0A8H5VTM0-F1
#
_cell.length_a   1.000
_cell.length_b   1.000
_cell.length_c   1.000
_cell.angle_alpha   90.00
_cell.angle_beta   90.00
_cell.angle_gamma   90.00
#
_symmetry.space_group_name_H-M   'P 1'
#
loop_
_entity.id
_entity.type
_entity.pdbx_description
1 polymer ?
#
loop_
_entity_poly.entity_id
_entity_poly.type
_entity_poly.pdbx_seq_one_letter_code
_entity_poly.pdbx_strand_id
1 'polypeptide(L)'
;MTPKKLPTFDDLPLDKNGPPGNAWGLWGPDDQLGRLNLLTPETVRAAASEIREGIRISLDWPLDKLSHPPFGRQALQHRILNKAPMTMNDDVITLNTQSSTQWDGFRHYGYQRTGQFYMGHKQEEFVPGSQSLGIDAYANNGGIIGRGVLIDWYSWSQRNNISLSPFQTNAVEMSHIHAIIAEENIEFHQGDILFIRVGFTAHYNALSPQEQESFPNRQPGGLLGLEATKESLRWLWDSGFAAIASDAAGFERGPATGAYNDPDVSIHQWALAGWGMPIGELFDLEELAEEWQFFLTTFLRLVPINLNFSLQRARDKATRERKAVHITNQYLEKDKLHADAYLIHKSIPITDWDVEFHHDVNFGLAAMMLLQSSDDQIIATRNVYNQRRNVNMSDPLQKVAPTGEGFHVGDFHLHHPVWGGNELTTIESEAIELPNGLDQAGMELLKTRGFRTYYRGKCYAGEYSSTIDLTYISSSLVPFVRQWQSPDVPGFESDHRVIMTTLNLELKRVPSTYYIWKRTDPDKFRACVGASLKTIGFPALTSPAMIDDYGREVAQAFGPAIETLVPLASPPGSKRPKSRPNLVAQRAQNLLRLAEERERSSHIATEAQQHYKVKRLAQNVIRKERSASFHRMLSRDIAKRRRLYFWARRGASWNKKALMPIRQLKGNNVTHRTPDSMTGCFRQAMWPDGTSDEQQVPPDRPPDNPERVPFVVSQDLEMSEVKRLIAGAPTGKAAGPDLLAYEGMKMAQEELLPYLHHLFAACLKLGHHPAAFKQASTVMLRKAGKDDYELPKSWRPVALLPCMGKLLEKIFTYRLKQVAVEHDLLPDVQFGTPGKCTTKALQYLLKNVYSA
;
A
#
# COMPACT_ATOMS: atom_id res chain seq x y z
N MET A 1 -3.14 -5.72 30.23
CA MET A 1 -2.99 -7.08 30.79
C MET A 1 -1.54 -7.21 31.24
N THR A 2 -1.31 -7.55 32.50
CA THR A 2 0.03 -7.93 32.98
C THR A 2 0.54 -9.11 32.13
N PRO A 3 1.79 -9.09 31.65
CA PRO A 3 2.33 -10.19 30.87
C PRO A 3 2.25 -11.48 31.71
N LYS A 4 1.63 -12.52 31.14
CA LYS A 4 1.52 -13.83 31.77
C LYS A 4 2.95 -14.35 31.94
N LYS A 5 3.41 -14.50 33.19
CA LYS A 5 4.75 -15.03 33.47
C LYS A 5 4.82 -16.46 32.92
N LEU A 6 5.74 -16.71 31.99
CA LEU A 6 5.94 -18.05 31.42
C LEU A 6 6.54 -18.98 32.49
N PRO A 7 6.19 -20.28 32.48
CA PRO A 7 6.82 -21.26 33.36
C PRO A 7 8.30 -21.42 33.02
N THR A 8 9.12 -21.66 34.03
CA THR A 8 10.54 -22.01 33.88
C THR A 8 10.67 -23.48 33.46
N PHE A 9 11.85 -23.89 33.01
CA PHE A 9 12.09 -25.29 32.61
C PHE A 9 11.77 -26.29 33.73
N ASP A 10 12.03 -25.92 34.99
CA ASP A 10 11.75 -26.77 36.17
C ASP A 10 10.26 -26.93 36.48
N ASP A 11 9.40 -26.05 35.94
CA ASP A 11 7.95 -26.15 36.11
C ASP A 11 7.33 -27.22 35.16
N LEU A 12 8.09 -27.69 34.17
CA LEU A 12 7.66 -28.69 33.19
C LEU A 12 7.80 -30.13 33.75
N PRO A 13 6.91 -31.07 33.42
CA PRO A 13 5.80 -30.94 32.47
C PRO A 13 4.57 -30.21 33.04
N LEU A 14 3.83 -29.50 32.19
CA LEU A 14 2.56 -28.87 32.55
C LEU A 14 1.42 -29.90 32.61
N ASP A 15 1.30 -30.76 31.59
CA ASP A 15 0.40 -31.92 31.66
C ASP A 15 1.13 -33.08 32.34
N LYS A 16 0.70 -33.42 33.57
CA LYS A 16 1.29 -34.50 34.36
C LYS A 16 1.02 -35.90 33.80
N ASN A 17 0.04 -36.04 32.90
CA ASN A 17 -0.24 -37.29 32.19
C ASN A 17 0.55 -37.41 30.87
N GLY A 18 1.20 -36.33 30.43
CA GLY A 18 2.02 -36.30 29.22
C GLY A 18 3.46 -36.76 29.42
N PRO A 19 4.26 -36.79 28.35
CA PRO A 19 5.67 -37.14 28.40
C PRO A 19 6.50 -36.10 29.18
N PRO A 20 7.71 -36.45 29.67
CA PRO A 20 8.55 -35.54 30.44
C PRO A 20 8.77 -34.20 29.73
N GLY A 21 8.71 -33.09 30.47
CA GLY A 21 9.07 -31.78 29.93
C GLY A 21 8.05 -31.11 29.00
N ASN A 22 6.86 -31.69 28.81
CA ASN A 22 5.86 -31.10 27.93
C ASN A 22 5.33 -29.75 28.45
N ALA A 23 5.04 -28.82 27.53
CA ALA A 23 4.39 -27.54 27.82
C ALA A 23 2.92 -27.53 27.39
N TRP A 24 2.28 -28.70 27.36
CA TRP A 24 0.94 -28.85 26.79
C TRP A 24 -0.11 -28.09 27.62
N GLY A 25 -0.98 -27.36 26.92
CA GLY A 25 -2.00 -26.50 27.52
C GLY A 25 -1.53 -25.10 27.89
N LEU A 26 -0.25 -24.75 27.72
CA LEU A 26 0.28 -23.41 28.04
C LEU A 26 -0.49 -22.27 27.33
N TRP A 27 -0.81 -22.49 26.05
CA TRP A 27 -1.52 -21.54 25.19
C TRP A 27 -2.99 -21.89 24.95
N GLY A 28 -3.51 -22.88 25.68
CA GLY A 28 -4.88 -23.38 25.54
C GLY A 28 -4.95 -24.81 24.98
N PRO A 29 -6.13 -25.44 25.05
CA PRO A 29 -6.32 -26.85 24.67
C PRO A 29 -6.28 -27.10 23.16
N ASP A 30 -6.57 -26.09 22.33
CA ASP A 30 -6.63 -26.19 20.86
C ASP A 30 -5.40 -25.55 20.19
N ASP A 31 -4.31 -25.35 20.93
CA ASP A 31 -3.12 -24.69 20.41
C ASP A 31 -2.42 -25.50 19.31
N GLN A 32 -2.07 -24.81 18.23
CA GLN A 32 -1.33 -25.37 17.09
C GLN A 32 -0.06 -24.58 16.76
N LEU A 33 0.26 -23.55 17.55
CA LEU A 33 1.36 -22.62 17.28
C LEU A 33 2.52 -22.78 18.26
N GLY A 34 2.27 -23.34 19.45
CA GLY A 34 3.30 -23.57 20.45
C GLY A 34 4.03 -22.27 20.82
N ARG A 35 5.36 -22.30 20.81
CA ARG A 35 6.21 -21.14 21.11
C ARG A 35 6.13 -20.03 20.05
N LEU A 36 5.57 -20.27 18.86
CA LEU A 36 5.29 -19.19 17.91
C LEU A 36 4.27 -18.17 18.46
N ASN A 37 3.48 -18.53 19.48
CA ASN A 37 2.64 -17.58 20.22
C ASN A 37 3.43 -16.46 20.92
N LEU A 38 4.76 -16.59 21.05
CA LEU A 38 5.66 -15.53 21.53
C LEU A 38 5.89 -14.43 20.48
N LEU A 39 5.61 -14.70 19.20
CA LEU A 39 5.68 -13.74 18.09
C LEU A 39 4.43 -12.87 18.02
N THR A 40 4.16 -12.15 19.12
CA THR A 40 3.07 -11.17 19.23
C THR A 40 3.26 -9.96 18.31
N PRO A 41 2.19 -9.21 17.99
CA PRO A 41 2.31 -7.94 17.25
C PRO A 41 3.30 -6.94 17.88
N GLU A 42 3.48 -6.98 19.20
CA GLU A 42 4.42 -6.14 19.94
C GLU A 42 5.87 -6.60 19.72
N THR A 43 6.16 -7.89 19.88
CA THR A 43 7.51 -8.45 19.68
C THR A 43 7.96 -8.36 18.22
N VAL A 44 7.06 -8.63 17.27
CA VAL A 44 7.34 -8.48 15.82
C VAL A 44 7.62 -7.03 15.44
N ARG A 45 6.90 -6.07 16.03
CA ARG A 45 7.13 -4.64 15.79
C ARG A 45 8.44 -4.16 16.38
N ALA A 46 8.80 -4.64 17.57
CA ALA A 46 10.11 -4.37 18.17
C ALA A 46 11.24 -4.91 17.29
N ALA A 47 11.12 -6.16 16.83
CA ALA A 47 12.06 -6.77 15.89
C ALA A 47 12.19 -5.98 14.58
N ALA A 48 11.08 -5.49 14.02
CA ALA A 48 11.11 -4.68 12.79
C ALA A 48 11.88 -3.36 12.96
N SER A 49 12.06 -2.88 14.19
CA SER A 49 12.86 -1.69 14.47
C SER A 49 14.37 -1.90 14.29
N GLU A 50 14.83 -3.16 14.22
CA GLU A 50 16.22 -3.53 13.91
C GLU A 50 16.59 -3.28 12.44
N ILE A 51 15.61 -3.03 11.57
CA ILE A 51 15.87 -2.71 10.16
C ILE A 51 16.46 -1.29 10.06
N ARG A 52 17.79 -1.18 10.08
CA ARG A 52 18.53 0.09 9.97
C ARG A 52 19.09 0.34 8.57
N GLU A 53 19.73 -0.66 7.98
CA GLU A 53 20.49 -0.52 6.73
C GLU A 53 19.72 -0.92 5.47
N GLY A 54 18.72 -1.81 5.63
CA GLY A 54 17.94 -2.35 4.52
C GLY A 54 18.70 -3.37 3.66
N ILE A 55 19.81 -3.90 4.17
CA ILE A 55 20.51 -5.08 3.61
C ILE A 55 19.55 -6.29 3.71
N ARG A 56 19.58 -7.15 2.71
CA ARG A 56 18.71 -8.33 2.63
C ARG A 56 19.55 -9.54 2.26
N ILE A 57 19.62 -10.49 3.18
CA ILE A 57 20.37 -11.73 3.06
C ILE A 57 19.36 -12.86 2.90
N SER A 58 19.57 -13.73 1.92
CA SER A 58 18.76 -14.94 1.74
C SER A 58 19.37 -16.04 2.59
N LEU A 59 18.58 -16.66 3.45
CA LEU A 59 19.04 -17.79 4.26
C LEU A 59 18.68 -19.15 3.63
N ASP A 60 18.10 -19.14 2.43
CA ASP A 60 17.74 -20.34 1.67
C ASP A 60 18.98 -20.93 0.99
N TRP A 61 19.38 -22.13 1.39
CA TRP A 61 20.32 -22.98 0.68
C TRP A 61 19.61 -23.56 -0.57
N PRO A 62 20.21 -23.47 -1.77
CA PRO A 62 19.54 -23.91 -2.99
C PRO A 62 19.12 -25.39 -2.94
N LEU A 63 17.89 -25.66 -3.41
CA LEU A 63 17.22 -26.97 -3.29
C LEU A 63 17.99 -28.16 -3.89
N ASP A 64 18.93 -27.89 -4.80
CA ASP A 64 19.74 -28.89 -5.51
C ASP A 64 21.13 -29.10 -4.90
N LYS A 65 21.51 -28.31 -3.88
CA LYS A 65 22.84 -28.42 -3.26
C LYS A 65 23.04 -29.76 -2.57
N LEU A 66 22.07 -30.20 -1.77
CA LEU A 66 22.08 -31.52 -1.17
C LEU A 66 21.55 -32.56 -2.18
N SER A 67 22.30 -32.74 -3.27
CA SER A 67 21.96 -33.60 -4.40
C SER A 67 21.71 -35.06 -3.99
N HIS A 68 22.39 -35.52 -2.94
CA HIS A 68 22.22 -36.84 -2.33
C HIS A 68 21.90 -36.67 -0.84
N PRO A 69 20.62 -36.48 -0.46
CA PRO A 69 20.26 -36.23 0.93
C PRO A 69 20.41 -37.49 1.79
N PRO A 70 20.85 -37.35 3.06
CA PRO A 70 21.01 -38.47 3.98
C PRO A 70 19.65 -39.03 4.45
N PHE A 71 19.68 -40.04 5.33
CA PHE A 71 18.49 -40.66 5.94
C PHE A 71 17.51 -41.32 4.95
N GLY A 72 18.00 -41.71 3.77
CA GLY A 72 17.16 -42.32 2.73
C GLY A 72 16.12 -41.38 2.13
N ARG A 73 16.31 -40.06 2.26
CA ARG A 73 15.41 -39.05 1.69
C ARG A 73 15.50 -39.06 0.16
N GLN A 74 14.39 -38.72 -0.49
CA GLN A 74 14.36 -38.62 -1.95
C GLN A 74 15.16 -37.38 -2.41
N ALA A 75 16.06 -37.57 -3.38
CA ALA A 75 16.75 -36.48 -4.05
C ALA A 75 15.78 -35.59 -4.85
N LEU A 76 16.12 -34.31 -4.99
CA LEU A 76 15.37 -33.36 -5.80
C LEU A 76 15.29 -33.82 -7.26
N GLN A 77 14.09 -33.83 -7.81
CA GLN A 77 13.88 -33.97 -9.25
C GLN A 77 13.25 -32.70 -9.79
N HIS A 78 13.93 -32.04 -10.72
CA HIS A 78 13.41 -30.87 -11.43
C HIS A 78 13.30 -31.20 -12.92
N ARG A 79 12.07 -31.24 -13.42
CA ARG A 79 11.78 -31.50 -14.83
C ARG A 79 11.18 -30.27 -15.49
N ILE A 80 11.93 -29.67 -16.39
CA ILE A 80 11.48 -28.55 -17.22
C ILE A 80 10.72 -29.12 -18.43
N LEU A 81 9.43 -28.83 -18.49
CA LEU A 81 8.52 -29.17 -19.58
C LEU A 81 8.52 -28.05 -20.62
N ASN A 82 9.33 -28.22 -21.66
CA ASN A 82 9.32 -27.33 -22.81
C ASN A 82 8.00 -27.46 -23.60
N LYS A 83 7.32 -26.34 -23.86
CA LYS A 83 6.02 -26.31 -24.54
C LYS A 83 6.11 -25.85 -25.99
N ALA A 84 7.21 -26.17 -26.68
CA ALA A 84 7.40 -25.86 -28.10
C ALA A 84 6.16 -26.29 -28.93
N PRO A 85 5.73 -25.48 -29.92
CA PRO A 85 6.42 -24.29 -30.44
C PRO A 85 6.22 -23.02 -29.61
N MET A 86 5.44 -23.04 -28.51
CA MET A 86 5.35 -21.89 -27.61
C MET A 86 6.67 -21.73 -26.85
N THR A 87 7.20 -20.50 -26.79
CA THR A 87 8.38 -20.17 -25.96
C THR A 87 7.96 -20.08 -24.49
N MET A 88 7.65 -21.24 -23.91
CA MET A 88 7.18 -21.41 -22.54
C MET A 88 7.74 -22.71 -21.98
N ASN A 89 8.15 -22.67 -20.72
CA ASN A 89 8.50 -23.84 -19.93
C ASN A 89 7.57 -23.87 -18.70
N ASP A 90 7.05 -25.05 -18.39
CA ASP A 90 6.48 -25.34 -17.07
C ASP A 90 7.44 -26.27 -16.34
N ASP A 91 7.45 -26.25 -15.01
CA ASP A 91 8.35 -27.11 -14.24
C ASP A 91 7.56 -28.08 -13.37
N VAL A 92 8.06 -29.31 -13.25
CA VAL A 92 7.60 -30.27 -12.24
C VAL A 92 8.76 -30.48 -11.27
N ILE A 93 8.51 -30.19 -10.00
CA ILE A 93 9.48 -30.43 -8.93
C ILE A 93 8.92 -31.53 -8.04
N THR A 94 9.71 -32.58 -7.83
CA THR A 94 9.46 -33.61 -6.82
C THR A 94 10.58 -33.50 -5.78
N LEU A 95 10.22 -33.26 -4.53
CA LEU A 95 11.18 -33.13 -3.44
C LEU A 95 10.67 -33.82 -2.17
N ASN A 96 11.61 -34.19 -1.30
CA ASN A 96 11.34 -34.40 0.11
C ASN A 96 11.47 -33.05 0.83
N THR A 97 10.51 -32.70 1.70
CA THR A 97 10.45 -31.39 2.35
C THR A 97 11.52 -31.17 3.43
N GLN A 98 12.29 -32.20 3.75
CA GLN A 98 13.43 -32.20 4.67
C GLN A 98 14.78 -32.34 3.95
N SER A 99 14.92 -31.86 2.70
CA SER A 99 16.14 -32.05 1.89
C SER A 99 16.89 -30.75 1.52
N SER A 100 16.48 -29.61 2.08
CA SER A 100 17.20 -28.33 1.97
C SER A 100 16.81 -27.45 3.15
N THR A 101 17.09 -26.14 3.13
CA THR A 101 16.60 -25.20 4.14
C THR A 101 15.12 -25.42 4.45
N GLN A 102 14.84 -25.73 5.71
CA GLN A 102 13.55 -26.27 6.13
C GLN A 102 13.17 -25.79 7.52
N TRP A 103 11.87 -25.84 7.79
CA TRP A 103 11.32 -25.77 9.15
C TRP A 103 10.56 -27.05 9.44
N ASP A 104 10.92 -27.70 10.53
CA ASP A 104 10.25 -28.88 11.03
C ASP A 104 9.04 -28.46 11.88
N GLY A 105 7.87 -28.89 11.42
CA GLY A 105 6.61 -28.70 12.13
C GLY A 105 6.41 -29.75 13.22
N PHE A 106 5.39 -29.57 14.08
CA PHE A 106 5.17 -30.46 15.23
C PHE A 106 4.73 -31.89 14.86
N ARG A 107 4.50 -32.18 13.58
CA ARG A 107 4.28 -33.54 13.03
C ARG A 107 5.58 -34.27 12.67
N HIS A 108 6.72 -33.59 12.66
CA HIS A 108 7.96 -34.14 12.11
C HIS A 108 8.56 -35.23 13.00
N TYR A 109 8.67 -34.97 14.31
CA TYR A 109 9.32 -35.88 15.25
C TYR A 109 8.56 -35.90 16.58
N GLY A 110 8.08 -37.08 16.98
CA GLY A 110 7.36 -37.31 18.23
C GLY A 110 8.24 -37.91 19.32
N TYR A 111 7.72 -38.00 20.53
CA TYR A 111 8.34 -38.77 21.61
C TYR A 111 8.36 -40.26 21.24
N GLN A 112 9.56 -40.82 21.06
CA GLN A 112 9.71 -42.18 20.56
C GLN A 112 9.17 -43.23 21.55
N ARG A 113 9.31 -42.97 22.85
CA ARG A 113 8.87 -43.89 23.91
C ARG A 113 7.35 -43.93 24.09
N THR A 114 6.66 -42.80 23.94
CA THR A 114 5.22 -42.70 24.16
C THR A 114 4.39 -42.70 22.86
N GLY A 115 5.03 -42.49 21.71
CA GLY A 115 4.34 -42.39 20.41
C GLY A 115 3.48 -41.13 20.29
N GLN A 116 3.79 -40.07 21.04
CA GLN A 116 3.01 -38.84 21.10
C GLN A 116 3.75 -37.65 20.51
N PHE A 117 3.00 -36.81 19.81
CA PHE A 117 3.40 -35.51 19.28
C PHE A 117 2.86 -34.39 20.17
N TYR A 118 3.07 -33.14 19.76
CA TYR A 118 2.60 -31.97 20.50
C TYR A 118 1.11 -32.08 20.87
N MET A 119 0.74 -31.64 22.07
CA MET A 119 -0.63 -31.75 22.63
C MET A 119 -1.20 -33.19 22.68
N GLY A 120 -0.34 -34.21 22.68
CA GLY A 120 -0.76 -35.61 22.84
C GLY A 120 -1.26 -36.30 21.58
N HIS A 121 -1.19 -35.65 20.42
CA HIS A 121 -1.55 -36.22 19.12
C HIS A 121 -0.74 -37.48 18.81
N LYS A 122 -1.34 -38.43 18.09
CA LYS A 122 -0.72 -39.71 17.72
C LYS A 122 -0.42 -39.80 16.23
N GLN A 123 0.52 -40.69 15.88
CA GLN A 123 0.98 -40.90 14.51
C GLN A 123 -0.15 -41.19 13.52
N GLU A 124 -1.17 -41.94 13.95
CA GLU A 124 -2.28 -42.37 13.09
C GLU A 124 -3.22 -41.21 12.70
N GLU A 125 -3.16 -40.09 13.42
CA GLU A 125 -3.97 -38.90 13.15
C GLU A 125 -3.45 -38.10 11.94
N PHE A 126 -2.17 -38.27 11.59
CA PHE A 126 -1.51 -37.52 10.52
C PHE A 126 -1.66 -38.20 9.17
N VAL A 127 -2.89 -38.23 8.68
CA VAL A 127 -3.21 -38.66 7.31
C VAL A 127 -3.18 -37.49 6.33
N PRO A 128 -3.05 -37.74 5.01
CA PRO A 128 -3.19 -36.70 4.00
C PRO A 128 -4.47 -35.88 4.21
N GLY A 129 -4.29 -34.57 4.38
CA GLY A 129 -5.38 -33.62 4.61
C GLY A 129 -5.80 -33.42 6.08
N SER A 130 -5.14 -34.05 7.05
CA SER A 130 -5.27 -33.67 8.46
C SER A 130 -4.94 -32.19 8.67
N GLN A 131 -5.74 -31.49 9.49
CA GLN A 131 -5.60 -30.05 9.75
C GLN A 131 -4.75 -29.74 11.00
N SER A 132 -4.64 -30.68 11.96
CA SER A 132 -4.00 -30.44 13.25
C SER A 132 -2.48 -30.41 13.18
N LEU A 133 -1.82 -29.38 13.73
CA LEU A 133 -0.35 -29.26 13.80
C LEU A 133 0.37 -29.16 12.44
N GLY A 134 -0.37 -28.83 11.37
CA GLY A 134 0.21 -28.65 10.05
C GLY A 134 0.98 -27.34 9.97
N ILE A 135 2.00 -27.28 9.10
CA ILE A 135 2.79 -26.06 8.89
C ILE A 135 1.96 -24.91 8.28
N ASP A 136 0.77 -25.23 7.75
CA ASP A 136 -0.23 -24.26 7.35
C ASP A 136 -0.77 -23.43 8.51
N ALA A 137 -0.81 -23.98 9.74
CA ALA A 137 -1.13 -23.19 10.93
C ALA A 137 -0.14 -22.04 11.11
N TYR A 138 1.16 -22.28 10.87
CA TYR A 138 2.19 -21.26 10.97
C TYR A 138 1.99 -20.21 9.88
N ALA A 139 1.79 -20.66 8.63
CA ALA A 139 1.58 -19.79 7.48
C ALA A 139 0.32 -18.92 7.61
N ASN A 140 -0.79 -19.50 8.08
CA ASN A 140 -2.06 -18.80 8.30
C ASN A 140 -1.96 -17.78 9.45
N ASN A 141 -1.07 -18.01 10.42
CA ASN A 141 -0.77 -17.07 11.50
C ASN A 141 0.29 -16.00 11.12
N GLY A 142 0.63 -15.88 9.84
CA GLY A 142 1.58 -14.87 9.34
C GLY A 142 3.01 -15.35 9.15
N GLY A 143 3.29 -16.64 9.33
CA GLY A 143 4.61 -17.25 9.19
C GLY A 143 5.47 -17.11 10.45
N ILE A 144 6.77 -17.41 10.31
CA ILE A 144 7.76 -17.21 11.36
C ILE A 144 8.45 -15.88 11.06
N ILE A 145 8.03 -14.83 11.75
CA ILE A 145 8.52 -13.46 11.56
C ILE A 145 8.89 -12.90 12.94
N GLY A 146 10.12 -12.43 13.11
CA GLY A 146 10.61 -12.01 14.42
C GLY A 146 12.05 -11.54 14.39
N ARG A 147 12.63 -11.35 15.58
CA ARG A 147 14.04 -10.99 15.72
C ARG A 147 14.87 -12.28 15.65
N GLY A 148 15.78 -12.34 14.68
CA GLY A 148 16.78 -13.40 14.57
C GLY A 148 18.05 -13.01 15.33
N VAL A 149 18.63 -13.97 16.06
CA VAL A 149 19.91 -13.81 16.75
C VAL A 149 20.82 -14.95 16.36
N LEU A 150 22.01 -14.62 15.83
CA LEU A 150 22.99 -15.59 15.37
C LEU A 150 24.08 -15.82 16.42
N ILE A 151 24.35 -17.09 16.71
CA ILE A 151 25.56 -17.55 17.41
C ILE A 151 26.46 -18.21 16.36
N ASP A 152 27.55 -17.53 15.99
CA ASP A 152 28.51 -18.03 15.01
C ASP A 152 29.60 -18.89 15.66
N TRP A 153 29.22 -20.13 16.00
CA TRP A 153 30.16 -21.08 16.60
C TRP A 153 31.27 -21.46 15.63
N TYR A 154 31.00 -21.58 14.34
CA TYR A 154 32.00 -22.02 13.37
C TYR A 154 33.18 -21.06 13.25
N SER A 155 32.94 -19.75 13.13
CA SER A 155 34.05 -18.78 13.11
C SER A 155 34.76 -18.70 14.45
N TRP A 156 34.02 -18.80 15.57
CA TRP A 156 34.61 -18.82 16.91
C TRP A 156 35.49 -20.06 17.15
N SER A 157 35.08 -21.24 16.69
CA SER A 157 35.83 -22.48 16.84
C SER A 157 37.17 -22.40 16.09
N GLN A 158 37.18 -21.81 14.89
CA GLN A 158 38.40 -21.56 14.12
C GLN A 158 39.37 -20.62 14.86
N ARG A 159 38.87 -19.51 15.41
CA ARG A 159 39.67 -18.57 16.22
C ARG A 159 40.27 -19.23 17.47
N ASN A 160 39.56 -20.19 18.05
CA ASN A 160 39.96 -20.90 19.27
C ASN A 160 40.68 -22.23 18.99
N ASN A 161 41.09 -22.50 17.74
CA ASN A 161 41.81 -23.72 17.33
C ASN A 161 41.05 -25.03 17.62
N ILE A 162 39.72 -24.97 17.62
CA ILE A 162 38.83 -26.14 17.72
C ILE A 162 38.54 -26.65 16.30
N SER A 163 39.25 -27.70 15.92
CA SER A 163 39.14 -28.33 14.59
C SER A 163 38.21 -29.53 14.64
N LEU A 164 36.91 -29.27 14.56
CA LEU A 164 35.86 -30.30 14.48
C LEU A 164 35.20 -30.25 13.10
N SER A 165 35.03 -31.41 12.49
CA SER A 165 34.30 -31.53 11.23
C SER A 165 32.79 -31.58 11.49
N PRO A 166 31.95 -30.87 10.72
CA PRO A 166 30.50 -31.00 10.83
C PRO A 166 29.99 -32.38 10.42
N PHE A 167 30.84 -33.19 9.79
CA PHE A 167 30.56 -34.56 9.37
C PHE A 167 31.07 -35.58 10.40
N GLN A 168 31.33 -35.21 11.64
CA GLN A 168 31.73 -36.17 12.67
C GLN A 168 30.81 -36.05 13.87
N THR A 169 30.64 -37.16 14.60
CA THR A 169 29.92 -37.16 15.87
C THR A 169 30.71 -36.33 16.88
N ASN A 170 30.31 -35.08 17.06
CA ASN A 170 30.83 -34.20 18.11
C ASN A 170 29.74 -33.19 18.49
N ALA A 171 30.01 -32.29 19.43
CA ALA A 171 29.03 -31.37 19.96
C ALA A 171 29.52 -29.92 19.95
N VAL A 172 28.59 -29.01 19.69
CA VAL A 172 28.70 -27.63 20.13
C VAL A 172 28.29 -27.62 21.60
N GLU A 173 29.27 -27.61 22.50
CA GLU A 173 29.06 -27.59 23.95
C GLU A 173 28.45 -26.26 24.43
N MET A 174 27.64 -26.30 25.50
CA MET A 174 27.07 -25.10 26.11
C MET A 174 28.15 -24.16 26.65
N SER A 175 29.30 -24.68 27.06
CA SER A 175 30.47 -23.89 27.43
C SER A 175 30.94 -22.96 26.30
N HIS A 176 30.92 -23.43 25.05
CA HIS A 176 31.24 -22.63 23.87
C HIS A 176 30.17 -21.57 23.60
N ILE A 177 28.90 -21.95 23.69
CA ILE A 177 27.76 -21.04 23.52
C ILE A 177 27.83 -19.88 24.51
N HIS A 178 28.08 -20.18 25.79
CA HIS A 178 28.24 -19.16 26.84
C HIS A 178 29.46 -18.26 26.61
N ALA A 179 30.59 -18.82 26.13
CA ALA A 179 31.76 -18.04 25.78
C ALA A 179 31.45 -17.04 24.64
N ILE A 180 30.78 -17.48 23.57
CA ILE A 180 30.41 -16.61 22.45
C ILE A 180 29.45 -15.51 22.89
N ILE A 181 28.42 -15.86 23.67
CA ILE A 181 27.47 -14.87 24.20
C ILE A 181 28.19 -13.79 25.01
N ALA A 182 29.16 -14.18 25.83
CA ALA A 182 29.95 -13.26 26.64
C ALA A 182 30.93 -12.41 25.81
N GLU A 183 31.63 -13.00 24.83
CA GLU A 183 32.59 -12.31 23.95
C GLU A 183 31.90 -11.27 23.07
N GLU A 184 30.77 -11.64 22.48
CA GLU A 184 30.03 -10.82 21.49
C GLU A 184 28.93 -9.96 22.15
N ASN A 185 28.78 -10.05 23.49
CA ASN A 185 27.78 -9.34 24.29
C ASN A 185 26.35 -9.50 23.73
N ILE A 186 25.95 -10.75 23.48
CA ILE A 186 24.66 -11.08 22.88
C ILE A 186 23.58 -11.06 23.95
N GLU A 187 22.55 -10.24 23.74
CA GLU A 187 21.36 -10.20 24.59
C GLU A 187 20.18 -10.88 23.89
N PHE A 188 19.45 -11.73 24.62
CA PHE A 188 18.25 -12.40 24.15
C PHE A 188 16.98 -11.75 24.71
N HIS A 189 15.94 -11.74 23.90
CA HIS A 189 14.61 -11.26 24.22
C HIS A 189 13.56 -12.36 24.01
N GLN A 190 12.46 -12.25 24.74
CA GLN A 190 11.33 -13.15 24.56
C GLN A 190 10.77 -13.06 23.13
N GLY A 191 10.65 -14.22 22.48
CA GLY A 191 10.20 -14.35 21.09
C GLY A 191 11.33 -14.33 20.06
N ASP A 192 12.59 -14.26 20.47
CA ASP A 192 13.72 -14.37 19.56
C ASP A 192 13.76 -15.72 18.82
N ILE A 193 14.34 -15.71 17.63
CA ILE A 193 14.57 -16.87 16.81
C ILE A 193 16.07 -17.11 16.78
N LEU A 194 16.50 -18.17 17.45
CA LEU A 194 17.91 -18.49 17.61
C LEU A 194 18.44 -19.16 16.33
N PHE A 195 19.59 -18.72 15.85
CA PHE A 195 20.38 -19.39 14.83
C PHE A 195 21.73 -19.79 15.41
N ILE A 196 22.15 -21.05 15.21
CA ILE A 196 23.51 -21.51 15.55
C ILE A 196 24.20 -21.91 14.25
N ARG A 197 25.28 -21.23 13.87
CA ARG A 197 26.09 -21.60 12.70
C ARG A 197 27.21 -22.55 13.13
N VAL A 198 27.16 -23.79 12.65
CA VAL A 198 28.12 -24.88 12.92
C VAL A 198 29.04 -25.20 11.74
N GLY A 199 28.80 -24.58 10.57
CA GLY A 199 29.64 -24.67 9.39
C GLY A 199 29.30 -25.82 8.44
N PHE A 200 28.12 -26.43 8.55
CA PHE A 200 27.76 -27.61 7.74
C PHE A 200 27.64 -27.27 6.25
N THR A 201 26.90 -26.21 5.90
CA THR A 201 26.69 -25.78 4.50
C THR A 201 28.01 -25.35 3.86
N ALA A 202 28.87 -24.66 4.61
CA ALA A 202 30.22 -24.28 4.17
C ALA A 202 31.07 -25.51 3.79
N HIS A 203 31.11 -26.52 4.65
CA HIS A 203 31.88 -27.74 4.38
C HIS A 203 31.28 -28.57 3.26
N TYR A 204 29.95 -28.70 3.18
CA TYR A 204 29.31 -29.48 2.13
C TYR A 204 29.53 -28.85 0.75
N ASN A 205 29.45 -27.52 0.66
CA ASN A 205 29.74 -26.77 -0.56
C ASN A 205 31.19 -26.93 -1.04
N ALA A 206 32.13 -27.26 -0.13
CA ALA A 206 33.53 -27.48 -0.45
C ALA A 206 33.84 -28.91 -0.93
N LEU A 207 32.91 -29.85 -0.78
CA LEU A 207 33.08 -31.23 -1.26
C LEU A 207 33.10 -31.30 -2.80
N SER A 208 33.90 -32.22 -3.33
CA SER A 208 33.84 -32.59 -4.74
C SER A 208 32.54 -33.33 -5.07
N PRO A 209 32.10 -33.39 -6.35
CA PRO A 209 30.91 -34.14 -6.75
C PRO A 209 30.93 -35.61 -6.31
N GLN A 210 32.09 -36.26 -6.32
CA GLN A 210 32.25 -37.65 -5.88
C GLN A 210 32.07 -37.81 -4.36
N GLU A 211 32.55 -36.83 -3.59
CA GLU A 211 32.34 -36.80 -2.13
C GLU A 211 30.88 -36.51 -1.78
N GLN A 212 30.19 -35.65 -2.54
CA GLN A 212 28.75 -35.40 -2.37
C GLN A 212 27.92 -36.65 -2.69
N GLU A 213 28.24 -37.38 -3.76
CA GLU A 213 27.56 -38.63 -4.13
C GLU A 213 27.72 -39.72 -3.05
N SER A 214 28.92 -39.81 -2.45
CA SER A 214 29.21 -40.77 -1.38
C SER A 214 28.76 -40.31 0.01
N PHE A 215 28.34 -39.05 0.17
CA PHE A 215 28.01 -38.44 1.46
C PHE A 215 26.97 -39.23 2.28
N PRO A 216 25.82 -39.70 1.73
CA PRO A 216 24.85 -40.47 2.49
C PRO A 216 25.37 -41.80 3.04
N ASN A 217 26.40 -42.36 2.40
CA ASN A 217 26.95 -43.68 2.73
C ASN A 217 28.23 -43.57 3.58
N ARG A 218 28.63 -42.36 3.96
CA ARG A 218 29.85 -42.10 4.72
C ARG A 218 29.79 -42.78 6.08
N GLN A 219 30.92 -43.37 6.48
CA GLN A 219 31.08 -43.99 7.80
C GLN A 219 32.26 -43.36 8.55
N PRO A 220 32.11 -43.04 9.84
CA PRO A 220 30.87 -43.07 10.62
C PRO A 220 29.91 -41.93 10.20
N GLY A 221 28.61 -42.21 10.07
CA GLY A 221 27.57 -41.24 9.64
C GLY A 221 27.23 -40.14 10.65
N GLY A 222 28.14 -39.80 11.56
CA GLY A 222 27.95 -38.80 12.60
C GLY A 222 27.86 -37.37 12.08
N LEU A 223 27.17 -36.50 12.83
CA LEU A 223 26.96 -35.10 12.52
C LEU A 223 27.21 -34.23 13.75
N LEU A 224 27.81 -33.06 13.53
CA LEU A 224 27.96 -32.03 14.54
C LEU A 224 26.64 -31.26 14.69
N GLY A 225 26.35 -30.87 15.92
CA GLY A 225 25.22 -30.00 16.28
C GLY A 225 25.32 -29.63 17.75
N LEU A 226 24.30 -28.96 18.27
CA LEU A 226 24.23 -28.62 19.69
C LEU A 226 24.27 -29.90 20.55
N GLU A 227 24.98 -29.85 21.68
CA GLU A 227 24.91 -30.93 22.66
C GLU A 227 23.47 -31.11 23.18
N ALA A 228 23.11 -32.34 23.54
CA ALA A 228 21.74 -32.69 23.91
C ALA A 228 21.69 -33.08 25.39
N THR A 229 21.78 -32.07 26.25
CA THR A 229 21.74 -32.21 27.72
C THR A 229 20.54 -31.46 28.30
N LYS A 230 20.22 -31.72 29.57
CA LYS A 230 19.21 -30.94 30.31
C LYS A 230 19.62 -29.47 30.44
N GLU A 231 20.91 -29.17 30.45
CA GLU A 231 21.42 -27.79 30.45
C GLU A 231 21.05 -27.07 29.16
N SER A 232 21.29 -27.70 28.00
CA SER A 232 20.89 -27.16 26.69
C SER A 232 19.38 -26.94 26.61
N LEU A 233 18.59 -27.93 27.06
CA LEU A 233 17.13 -27.80 27.08
C LEU A 233 16.66 -26.64 27.97
N ARG A 234 17.21 -26.53 29.18
CA ARG A 234 16.91 -25.43 30.10
C ARG A 234 17.23 -24.09 29.47
N TRP A 235 18.42 -23.95 28.89
CA TRP A 235 18.84 -22.72 28.25
C TRP A 235 17.92 -22.33 27.09
N LEU A 236 17.58 -23.26 26.20
CA LEU A 236 16.67 -23.01 25.07
C LEU A 236 15.27 -22.59 25.54
N TRP A 237 14.76 -23.23 26.59
CA TRP A 237 13.44 -22.89 27.13
C TRP A 237 13.43 -21.55 27.85
N ASP A 238 14.30 -21.37 28.85
CA ASP A 238 14.32 -20.21 29.74
C ASP A 238 14.75 -18.92 29.03
N SER A 239 15.52 -19.01 27.93
CA SER A 239 15.89 -17.84 27.10
C SER A 239 14.70 -17.26 26.32
N GLY A 240 13.56 -17.97 26.25
CA GLY A 240 12.33 -17.42 25.67
C GLY A 240 12.24 -17.47 24.14
N PHE A 241 12.99 -18.36 23.47
CA PHE A 241 12.99 -18.49 22.01
C PHE A 241 11.65 -18.97 21.43
N ALA A 242 11.20 -18.32 20.35
CA ALA A 242 10.00 -18.75 19.60
C ALA A 242 10.29 -19.95 18.69
N ALA A 243 11.50 -20.02 18.14
CA ALA A 243 11.98 -21.08 17.26
C ALA A 243 13.52 -21.15 17.29
N ILE A 244 14.07 -22.29 16.90
CA ILE A 244 15.51 -22.54 16.88
C ILE A 244 15.92 -23.03 15.49
N ALA A 245 17.07 -22.61 14.98
CA ALA A 245 17.53 -22.93 13.64
C ALA A 245 19.05 -23.08 13.58
N SER A 246 19.53 -23.79 12.56
CA SER A 246 20.96 -23.97 12.30
C SER A 246 21.20 -24.25 10.81
N ASP A 247 22.45 -24.07 10.39
CA ASP A 247 22.95 -24.63 9.14
C ASP A 247 23.23 -26.15 9.25
N ALA A 248 23.20 -26.72 10.45
CA ALA A 248 23.32 -28.15 10.71
C ALA A 248 22.20 -28.97 10.03
N ALA A 249 22.50 -30.23 9.73
CA ALA A 249 21.55 -31.18 9.14
C ALA A 249 20.60 -31.85 10.15
N GLY A 250 20.76 -31.56 11.45
CA GLY A 250 19.99 -32.15 12.55
C GLY A 250 19.73 -31.22 13.73
N PHE A 251 20.15 -29.94 13.66
CA PHE A 251 20.27 -28.99 14.79
C PHE A 251 21.10 -29.50 16.00
N GLU A 252 20.64 -30.55 16.69
CA GLU A 252 21.39 -31.33 17.67
C GLU A 252 22.39 -32.28 17.00
N ARG A 253 23.41 -32.68 17.75
CA ARG A 253 24.41 -33.64 17.26
C ARG A 253 23.81 -35.02 16.97
N GLY A 254 24.36 -35.70 15.97
CA GLY A 254 23.95 -37.04 15.55
C GLY A 254 25.08 -38.07 15.71
N PRO A 255 24.84 -39.28 16.27
CA PRO A 255 23.63 -39.68 16.99
C PRO A 255 23.51 -38.98 18.36
N ALA A 256 22.27 -38.79 18.81
CA ALA A 256 21.93 -38.26 20.14
C ALA A 256 22.16 -39.31 21.25
N THR A 257 23.41 -39.74 21.41
CA THR A 257 23.88 -40.69 22.45
C THR A 257 25.35 -40.40 22.82
N GLY A 258 25.82 -40.91 23.95
CA GLY A 258 27.24 -40.82 24.36
C GLY A 258 27.55 -39.60 25.23
N ALA A 259 28.84 -39.23 25.34
CA ALA A 259 29.35 -38.31 26.37
C ALA A 259 28.75 -36.90 26.39
N TYR A 260 28.24 -36.39 25.26
CA TYR A 260 27.62 -35.07 25.12
C TYR A 260 26.09 -35.16 24.96
N ASN A 261 25.49 -36.19 25.55
CA ASN A 261 24.06 -36.46 25.49
C ASN A 261 23.59 -37.07 26.82
N ASP A 262 22.70 -36.38 27.52
CA ASP A 262 22.09 -36.97 28.70
C ASP A 262 21.24 -38.19 28.29
N PRO A 263 21.20 -39.27 29.09
CA PRO A 263 20.29 -40.38 28.83
C PRO A 263 18.84 -39.86 28.69
N ASP A 264 18.13 -40.33 27.66
CA ASP A 264 16.74 -39.97 27.35
C ASP A 264 16.49 -38.49 26.96
N VAL A 265 17.53 -37.72 26.66
CA VAL A 265 17.40 -36.36 26.10
C VAL A 265 17.56 -36.39 24.59
N SER A 266 16.62 -35.74 23.90
CA SER A 266 16.68 -35.39 22.48
C SER A 266 16.01 -34.04 22.30
N ILE A 267 16.72 -33.08 21.73
CA ILE A 267 16.20 -31.74 21.46
C ILE A 267 15.02 -31.81 20.50
N HIS A 268 15.04 -32.70 19.49
CA HIS A 268 13.88 -32.87 18.60
C HIS A 268 12.61 -33.24 19.36
N GLN A 269 12.67 -34.22 20.26
CA GLN A 269 11.49 -34.67 21.01
C GLN A 269 10.94 -33.57 21.92
N TRP A 270 11.84 -32.86 22.63
CA TRP A 270 11.45 -31.83 23.57
C TRP A 270 10.97 -30.55 22.87
N ALA A 271 11.71 -30.05 21.89
CA ALA A 271 11.35 -28.84 21.16
C ALA A 271 10.06 -29.03 20.36
N LEU A 272 9.97 -30.04 19.49
CA LEU A 272 8.82 -30.21 18.60
C LEU A 272 7.60 -30.76 19.35
N ALA A 273 7.71 -31.94 19.96
CA ALA A 273 6.58 -32.61 20.60
C ALA A 273 6.33 -32.14 22.04
N GLY A 274 7.36 -31.74 22.79
CA GLY A 274 7.19 -31.24 24.15
C GLY A 274 6.66 -29.80 24.19
N TRP A 275 7.33 -28.89 23.49
CA TRP A 275 7.17 -27.45 23.66
C TRP A 275 6.40 -26.76 22.55
N GLY A 276 6.27 -27.40 21.38
CA GLY A 276 5.77 -26.74 20.19
C GLY A 276 6.72 -25.63 19.73
N MET A 277 8.03 -25.89 19.70
CA MET A 277 9.06 -24.97 19.23
C MET A 277 9.64 -25.50 17.91
N PRO A 278 9.44 -24.80 16.78
CA PRO A 278 9.95 -25.25 15.48
C PRO A 278 11.48 -25.35 15.45
N ILE A 279 11.97 -26.34 14.69
CA ILE A 279 13.40 -26.53 14.41
C ILE A 279 13.67 -26.19 12.94
N GLY A 280 14.68 -25.36 12.70
CA GLY A 280 15.17 -24.99 11.38
C GLY A 280 16.49 -25.68 11.07
N GLU A 281 16.62 -26.28 9.89
CA GLU A 281 17.82 -27.01 9.48
C GLU A 281 18.31 -26.54 8.12
N LEU A 282 19.59 -26.75 7.85
CA LEU A 282 20.22 -26.49 6.55
C LEU A 282 20.06 -25.05 6.04
N PHE A 283 19.98 -24.06 6.94
CA PHE A 283 20.00 -22.65 6.55
C PHE A 283 21.37 -22.25 5.99
N ASP A 284 21.40 -21.42 4.94
CA ASP A 284 22.63 -20.82 4.45
C ASP A 284 22.95 -19.56 5.27
N LEU A 285 23.91 -19.68 6.18
CA LEU A 285 24.27 -18.64 7.14
C LEU A 285 25.59 -17.94 6.80
N GLU A 286 26.19 -18.22 5.64
CA GLU A 286 27.53 -17.73 5.29
C GLU A 286 27.57 -16.21 5.13
N GLU A 287 26.61 -15.62 4.41
CA GLU A 287 26.52 -14.16 4.26
C GLU A 287 26.03 -13.49 5.56
N LEU A 288 25.27 -14.22 6.40
CA LEU A 288 24.76 -13.70 7.66
C LEU A 288 25.83 -13.66 8.76
N ALA A 289 26.89 -14.47 8.68
CA ALA A 289 27.94 -14.54 9.71
C ALA A 289 28.66 -13.21 9.99
N GLU A 290 28.54 -12.22 9.10
CA GLU A 290 29.02 -10.85 9.32
C GLU A 290 28.13 -10.03 10.28
N GLU A 291 26.92 -10.52 10.61
CA GLU A 291 25.89 -9.85 11.40
C GLU A 291 25.31 -10.79 12.48
N TRP A 292 25.22 -10.33 13.73
CA TRP A 292 24.78 -11.16 14.86
C TRP A 292 23.30 -10.96 15.25
N GLN A 293 22.66 -9.88 14.78
CA GLN A 293 21.23 -9.60 14.99
C GLN A 293 20.57 -9.14 13.71
N PHE A 294 19.36 -9.63 13.44
CA PHE A 294 18.64 -9.32 12.21
C PHE A 294 17.12 -9.45 12.37
N PHE A 295 16.39 -8.89 11.40
CA PHE A 295 14.95 -9.11 11.29
C PHE A 295 14.66 -10.27 10.34
N LEU A 296 14.09 -11.36 10.84
CA LEU A 296 13.74 -12.53 10.05
C LEU A 296 12.31 -12.42 9.49
N THR A 297 12.17 -12.76 8.20
CA THR A 297 10.86 -13.03 7.59
C THR A 297 10.87 -14.37 6.88
N THR A 298 10.08 -15.34 7.35
CA THR A 298 9.90 -16.63 6.67
C THR A 298 8.43 -16.82 6.27
N PHE A 299 8.21 -17.07 4.97
CA PHE A 299 6.90 -17.46 4.44
C PHE A 299 6.94 -18.91 3.95
N LEU A 300 6.30 -19.80 4.70
CA LEU A 300 6.20 -21.22 4.38
C LEU A 300 5.02 -21.43 3.40
N ARG A 301 5.29 -21.49 2.10
CA ARG A 301 4.29 -21.85 1.07
C ARG A 301 4.73 -23.07 0.24
N LEU A 302 5.04 -24.16 0.94
CA LEU A 302 4.97 -25.52 0.41
C LEU A 302 4.05 -26.35 1.31
N VAL A 303 2.83 -25.85 1.53
CA VAL A 303 1.74 -26.63 2.13
C VAL A 303 1.12 -27.45 0.99
N PRO A 304 1.15 -28.80 1.02
CA PRO A 304 0.34 -29.58 0.10
C PRO A 304 -1.12 -29.17 0.31
N ILE A 305 -1.76 -28.67 -0.75
CA ILE A 305 -3.16 -28.24 -0.75
C ILE A 305 -3.98 -29.34 -0.08
N ASN A 306 -4.63 -28.99 1.03
CA ASN A 306 -5.47 -29.87 1.79
C ASN A 306 -6.72 -30.22 0.95
N LEU A 307 -6.67 -31.34 0.21
CA LEU A 307 -7.78 -31.90 -0.55
C LEU A 307 -8.65 -32.77 0.38
N ASN A 308 -9.29 -32.18 1.40
CA ASN A 308 -10.33 -32.87 2.17
C ASN A 308 -11.41 -31.89 2.63
N PHE A 309 -12.29 -31.51 1.71
CA PHE A 309 -13.66 -31.12 2.05
C PHE A 309 -14.51 -32.39 2.08
N SER A 310 -14.84 -32.87 3.27
CA SER A 310 -15.77 -33.99 3.47
C SER A 310 -17.18 -33.58 3.03
N LEU A 311 -17.58 -34.04 1.85
CA LEU A 311 -18.97 -34.12 1.40
C LEU A 311 -19.68 -35.24 2.18
N GLN A 312 -20.40 -34.90 3.26
CA GLN A 312 -21.56 -35.68 3.67
C GLN A 312 -22.78 -35.13 2.90
N ARG A 313 -23.09 -35.74 1.75
CA ARG A 313 -24.47 -35.85 1.24
C ARG A 313 -24.58 -37.01 0.27
N ALA A 314 -25.34 -38.00 0.72
CA ALA A 314 -26.14 -38.97 -0.04
C ALA A 314 -25.50 -39.63 -1.28
N ARG A 315 -25.15 -40.91 -1.10
CA ARG A 315 -25.21 -41.92 -2.17
C ARG A 315 -26.65 -41.93 -2.71
N ASP A 316 -26.83 -41.58 -3.98
CA ASP A 316 -27.73 -42.36 -4.85
C ASP A 316 -27.45 -42.18 -6.35
N LYS A 317 -27.77 -43.26 -7.06
CA LYS A 317 -27.43 -43.73 -8.40
C LYS A 317 -27.49 -42.75 -9.60
N ALA A 318 -26.51 -42.99 -10.48
CA ALA A 318 -26.61 -43.13 -11.94
C ALA A 318 -26.94 -41.91 -12.80
N THR A 319 -25.92 -41.35 -13.47
CA THR A 319 -25.75 -41.33 -14.94
C THR A 319 -24.47 -40.58 -15.32
N ARG A 320 -23.78 -41.08 -16.36
CA ARG A 320 -22.54 -40.52 -16.91
C ARG A 320 -22.82 -39.23 -17.66
N GLU A 321 -22.36 -38.09 -17.13
CA GLU A 321 -22.01 -36.91 -17.93
C GLU A 321 -20.76 -36.23 -17.36
N ARG A 322 -19.80 -35.92 -18.23
CA ARG A 322 -18.56 -35.21 -17.89
C ARG A 322 -18.89 -33.79 -17.43
N LYS A 323 -18.92 -33.54 -16.11
CA LYS A 323 -18.91 -32.18 -15.55
C LYS A 323 -17.47 -31.71 -15.35
N ALA A 324 -17.12 -30.61 -15.99
CA ALA A 324 -15.89 -29.88 -15.76
C ALA A 324 -15.79 -29.47 -14.27
N VAL A 325 -14.68 -29.78 -13.62
CA VAL A 325 -14.40 -29.35 -12.25
C VAL A 325 -14.12 -27.85 -12.27
N HIS A 326 -15.07 -27.04 -11.78
CA HIS A 326 -14.83 -25.65 -11.42
C HIS A 326 -14.03 -25.62 -10.11
N ILE A 327 -12.76 -25.20 -10.19
CA ILE A 327 -11.93 -24.92 -9.02
C ILE A 327 -12.34 -23.55 -8.47
N THR A 328 -13.06 -23.54 -7.35
CA THR A 328 -13.38 -22.33 -6.60
C THR A 328 -12.16 -21.93 -5.77
N ASN A 329 -11.51 -20.83 -6.15
CA ASN A 329 -10.33 -20.29 -5.48
C ASN A 329 -10.73 -19.59 -4.17
N GLN A 330 -10.16 -19.96 -3.02
CA GLN A 330 -10.49 -19.36 -1.72
C GLN A 330 -9.84 -17.99 -1.46
N TYR A 331 -8.93 -17.52 -2.34
CA TYR A 331 -8.56 -16.09 -2.42
C TYR A 331 -9.49 -15.27 -3.35
N LEU A 332 -10.66 -15.82 -3.70
CA LEU A 332 -11.77 -15.15 -4.39
C LEU A 332 -13.04 -15.07 -3.53
N GLU A 333 -12.93 -14.89 -2.20
CA GLU A 333 -13.84 -13.91 -1.59
C GLU A 333 -13.34 -12.51 -1.97
N LYS A 334 -13.40 -12.22 -3.28
CA LYS A 334 -13.91 -10.92 -3.62
C LYS A 334 -15.30 -10.96 -3.02
N ASP A 335 -15.60 -10.10 -2.06
CA ASP A 335 -16.87 -9.41 -2.14
C ASP A 335 -17.00 -9.06 -3.62
N LYS A 336 -17.81 -9.82 -4.36
CA LYS A 336 -18.09 -9.49 -5.74
C LYS A 336 -18.93 -8.24 -5.59
N LEU A 337 -18.25 -7.10 -5.48
CA LEU A 337 -18.75 -5.80 -5.86
C LEU A 337 -19.05 -5.94 -7.35
N HIS A 338 -20.18 -6.58 -7.64
CA HIS A 338 -21.02 -6.20 -8.75
C HIS A 338 -21.30 -4.72 -8.46
N ALA A 339 -20.66 -3.85 -9.23
CA ALA A 339 -20.70 -2.42 -9.01
C ALA A 339 -20.79 -1.76 -10.38
N ASP A 340 -21.93 -1.13 -10.63
CA ASP A 340 -22.05 -0.20 -11.74
C ASP A 340 -21.09 0.97 -11.53
N ALA A 341 -20.34 1.27 -12.58
CA ALA A 341 -19.35 2.33 -12.55
C ALA A 341 -19.53 3.26 -13.75
N TYR A 342 -19.67 4.56 -13.47
CA TYR A 342 -19.63 5.61 -14.46
C TYR A 342 -18.22 6.20 -14.52
N LEU A 343 -17.62 6.19 -15.71
CA LEU A 343 -16.36 6.90 -15.97
C LEU A 343 -16.65 8.23 -16.64
N ILE A 344 -16.57 9.31 -15.86
CA ILE A 344 -16.88 10.66 -16.31
C ILE A 344 -15.58 11.40 -16.60
N HIS A 345 -15.47 11.99 -17.78
CA HIS A 345 -14.30 12.77 -18.15
C HIS A 345 -14.22 14.04 -17.27
N LYS A 346 -13.02 14.33 -16.73
CA LYS A 346 -12.75 15.46 -15.81
C LYS A 346 -13.10 16.87 -16.34
N SER A 347 -13.50 16.99 -17.60
CA SER A 347 -13.95 18.26 -18.19
C SER A 347 -15.39 18.59 -17.84
N ILE A 348 -16.17 17.60 -17.39
CA ILE A 348 -17.56 17.79 -16.95
C ILE A 348 -17.51 18.18 -15.46
N PRO A 349 -18.02 19.37 -15.09
CA PRO A 349 -18.08 19.79 -13.69
C PRO A 349 -18.88 18.82 -12.84
N ILE A 350 -18.51 18.71 -11.58
CA ILE A 350 -19.16 17.77 -10.65
C ILE A 350 -20.54 18.26 -10.22
N THR A 351 -20.79 19.56 -10.31
CA THR A 351 -22.11 20.15 -10.13
C THR A 351 -23.10 19.71 -11.22
N ASP A 352 -22.58 19.26 -12.37
CA ASP A 352 -23.37 19.03 -13.57
C ASP A 352 -23.74 17.55 -13.71
N TRP A 353 -23.42 16.71 -12.72
CA TRP A 353 -23.87 15.33 -12.69
C TRP A 353 -24.00 14.77 -11.28
N ASP A 354 -24.91 13.81 -11.12
CA ASP A 354 -25.06 13.03 -9.90
C ASP A 354 -25.24 11.55 -10.23
N VAL A 355 -25.00 10.66 -9.26
CA VAL A 355 -25.29 9.23 -9.39
C VAL A 355 -26.13 8.79 -8.21
N GLU A 356 -27.35 8.37 -8.51
CA GLU A 356 -28.26 7.74 -7.58
C GLU A 356 -28.06 6.22 -7.59
N PHE A 357 -27.85 5.67 -6.39
CA PHE A 357 -27.73 4.23 -6.18
C PHE A 357 -29.03 3.69 -5.60
N HIS A 358 -29.40 2.47 -6.00
CA HIS A 358 -30.50 1.73 -5.40
C HIS A 358 -30.10 1.26 -4.00
N HIS A 359 -31.00 1.28 -3.03
CA HIS A 359 -30.73 0.84 -1.64
C HIS A 359 -31.51 -0.42 -1.26
N ASP A 360 -31.93 -1.19 -2.27
CA ASP A 360 -32.78 -2.37 -2.18
C ASP A 360 -32.11 -3.59 -2.86
N VAL A 361 -32.91 -4.54 -3.36
CA VAL A 361 -32.42 -5.73 -4.08
C VAL A 361 -31.59 -5.40 -5.33
N ASN A 362 -31.69 -4.19 -5.87
CA ASN A 362 -30.92 -3.71 -7.02
C ASN A 362 -29.59 -3.04 -6.62
N PHE A 363 -29.24 -2.96 -5.32
CA PHE A 363 -27.96 -2.38 -4.88
C PHE A 363 -26.76 -3.09 -5.53
N GLY A 364 -25.95 -2.32 -6.26
CA GLY A 364 -24.78 -2.84 -7.01
C GLY A 364 -25.11 -3.51 -8.35
N LEU A 365 -26.39 -3.60 -8.72
CA LEU A 365 -26.87 -4.20 -9.97
C LEU A 365 -27.58 -3.21 -10.88
N ALA A 366 -28.01 -2.06 -10.36
CA ALA A 366 -28.46 -0.93 -11.14
C ALA A 366 -28.00 0.39 -10.50
N ALA A 367 -27.80 1.42 -11.33
CA ALA A 367 -27.56 2.80 -10.91
C ALA A 367 -28.11 3.79 -11.94
N MET A 368 -28.35 5.02 -11.52
CA MET A 368 -28.81 6.11 -12.39
C MET A 368 -27.86 7.30 -12.29
N MET A 369 -27.27 7.71 -13.41
CA MET A 369 -26.50 8.95 -13.50
C MET A 369 -27.37 10.05 -14.08
N LEU A 370 -27.50 11.17 -13.38
CA LEU A 370 -28.13 12.38 -13.87
C LEU A 370 -27.03 13.29 -14.43
N LEU A 371 -27.21 13.84 -15.63
CA LEU A 371 -26.27 14.77 -16.26
C LEU A 371 -27.04 16.03 -16.70
N GLN A 372 -26.59 17.21 -16.27
CA GLN A 372 -27.15 18.49 -16.66
C GLN A 372 -26.46 19.02 -17.93
N SER A 373 -27.25 19.39 -18.94
CA SER A 373 -26.78 19.99 -20.20
C SER A 373 -26.60 21.52 -20.08
N SER A 374 -26.13 22.17 -21.16
CA SER A 374 -25.89 23.62 -21.18
C SER A 374 -27.15 24.47 -21.06
N ASP A 375 -28.31 23.94 -21.44
CA ASP A 375 -29.66 24.52 -21.37
C ASP A 375 -30.44 24.08 -20.11
N ASP A 376 -29.76 23.51 -19.11
CA ASP A 376 -30.32 23.03 -17.84
C ASP A 376 -31.31 21.85 -17.96
N GLN A 377 -31.31 21.15 -19.10
CA GLN A 377 -31.99 19.86 -19.23
C GLN A 377 -31.23 18.76 -18.47
N ILE A 378 -31.96 17.84 -17.84
CA ILE A 378 -31.37 16.68 -17.15
C ILE A 378 -31.51 15.45 -18.04
N ILE A 379 -30.39 14.77 -18.29
CA ILE A 379 -30.31 13.51 -19.04
C ILE A 379 -29.98 12.38 -18.07
N ALA A 380 -30.88 11.42 -17.92
CA ALA A 380 -30.73 10.30 -17.00
C ALA A 380 -30.15 9.05 -17.70
N THR A 381 -28.92 8.65 -17.39
CA THR A 381 -28.30 7.40 -17.87
C THR A 381 -28.40 6.31 -16.82
N ARG A 382 -29.24 5.31 -17.06
CA ARG A 382 -29.39 4.14 -16.19
C ARG A 382 -28.55 3.00 -16.70
N ASN A 383 -27.71 2.45 -15.82
CA ASN A 383 -26.93 1.26 -16.09
C ASN A 383 -27.54 0.08 -15.34
N VAL A 384 -27.68 -1.06 -16.02
CA VAL A 384 -28.20 -2.32 -15.46
C VAL A 384 -27.18 -3.43 -15.69
N TYR A 385 -26.80 -4.10 -14.62
CA TYR A 385 -25.93 -5.27 -14.63
C TYR A 385 -26.65 -6.49 -14.04
N ASN A 386 -27.33 -7.24 -14.90
CA ASN A 386 -28.22 -8.33 -14.52
C ASN A 386 -27.62 -9.73 -14.80
N GLN A 387 -26.31 -9.91 -14.60
CA GLN A 387 -25.60 -11.16 -14.90
C GLN A 387 -26.25 -12.41 -14.29
N ARG A 388 -26.81 -12.31 -13.07
CA ARG A 388 -27.44 -13.44 -12.36
C ARG A 388 -28.96 -13.48 -12.48
N ARG A 389 -29.57 -12.57 -13.26
CA ARG A 389 -31.04 -12.43 -13.36
C ARG A 389 -31.71 -12.12 -12.01
N ASN A 390 -31.01 -11.33 -11.19
CA ASN A 390 -31.48 -10.96 -9.85
C ASN A 390 -31.98 -9.51 -9.78
N VAL A 391 -31.88 -8.74 -10.87
CA VAL A 391 -32.43 -7.39 -10.92
C VAL A 391 -33.94 -7.46 -10.96
N ASN A 392 -34.60 -6.78 -10.02
CA ASN A 392 -36.03 -6.55 -10.12
C ASN A 392 -36.28 -5.45 -11.16
N MET A 393 -36.65 -5.85 -12.38
CA MET A 393 -36.83 -4.95 -13.53
C MET A 393 -37.99 -3.95 -13.37
N SER A 394 -38.95 -4.22 -12.49
CA SER A 394 -40.07 -3.30 -12.24
C SER A 394 -39.61 -1.95 -11.67
N ASP A 395 -38.57 -1.92 -10.84
CA ASP A 395 -38.07 -0.70 -10.20
C ASP A 395 -37.29 0.24 -11.16
N PRO A 396 -36.33 -0.25 -11.99
CA PRO A 396 -35.73 0.54 -13.06
C PRO A 396 -36.74 1.07 -14.08
N LEU A 397 -37.84 0.32 -14.35
CA LEU A 397 -38.92 0.70 -15.26
C LEU A 397 -39.89 1.73 -14.65
N GLN A 398 -40.24 1.60 -13.37
CA GLN A 398 -41.08 2.58 -12.65
C GLN A 398 -40.37 3.93 -12.49
N LYS A 399 -39.04 3.93 -12.32
CA LYS A 399 -38.21 5.14 -12.25
C LYS A 399 -37.95 5.82 -13.60
N VAL A 400 -38.56 5.36 -14.69
CA VAL A 400 -38.49 6.04 -16.01
C VAL A 400 -39.43 7.22 -16.08
N ALA A 401 -40.66 7.04 -15.59
CA ALA A 401 -41.71 8.05 -15.64
C ALA A 401 -41.42 9.37 -14.89
N PRO A 402 -40.71 9.40 -13.73
CA PRO A 402 -40.53 10.63 -12.94
C PRO A 402 -39.39 11.56 -13.39
N THR A 403 -38.34 11.04 -14.05
CA THR A 403 -37.10 11.81 -14.28
C THR A 403 -36.97 12.37 -15.71
N GLY A 404 -37.86 11.97 -16.63
CA GLY A 404 -37.77 12.35 -18.04
C GLY A 404 -36.67 11.62 -18.84
N GLU A 405 -36.27 12.28 -19.93
CA GLU A 405 -35.48 11.77 -21.07
C GLU A 405 -34.09 11.20 -20.71
N GLY A 406 -33.65 10.13 -21.37
CA GLY A 406 -32.33 9.56 -21.11
C GLY A 406 -32.06 8.18 -21.71
N PHE A 407 -31.17 7.43 -21.08
CA PHE A 407 -30.64 6.14 -21.54
C PHE A 407 -30.93 5.03 -20.56
N HIS A 408 -31.17 3.84 -21.10
CA HIS A 408 -31.15 2.57 -20.38
C HIS A 408 -30.16 1.65 -21.08
N VAL A 409 -29.03 1.40 -20.43
CA VAL A 409 -27.88 0.70 -20.99
C VAL A 409 -27.40 -0.38 -20.03
N GLY A 410 -26.68 -1.37 -20.55
CA GLY A 410 -25.99 -2.36 -19.72
C GLY A 410 -26.21 -3.79 -20.19
N ASP A 411 -25.76 -4.73 -19.36
CA ASP A 411 -25.91 -6.18 -19.56
C ASP A 411 -27.18 -6.65 -18.87
N PHE A 412 -28.26 -6.81 -19.63
CA PHE A 412 -29.57 -7.22 -19.12
C PHE A 412 -29.67 -8.73 -18.92
N HIS A 413 -28.81 -9.52 -19.57
CA HIS A 413 -28.81 -10.99 -19.52
C HIS A 413 -30.17 -11.67 -19.84
N LEU A 414 -31.02 -11.00 -20.64
CA LEU A 414 -32.36 -11.44 -21.07
C LEU A 414 -32.43 -11.66 -22.59
N HIS A 415 -33.23 -12.64 -23.03
CA HIS A 415 -33.41 -12.97 -24.45
C HIS A 415 -34.86 -12.75 -24.89
N HIS A 416 -35.03 -11.90 -25.90
CA HIS A 416 -36.34 -11.66 -26.50
C HIS A 416 -36.24 -11.45 -28.02
N PRO A 417 -37.23 -11.87 -28.83
CA PRO A 417 -37.19 -11.73 -30.28
C PRO A 417 -37.05 -10.28 -30.78
N VAL A 418 -37.48 -9.29 -29.99
CA VAL A 418 -37.38 -7.85 -30.31
C VAL A 418 -35.94 -7.43 -30.55
N TRP A 419 -35.01 -7.83 -29.68
CA TRP A 419 -33.57 -7.51 -29.84
C TRP A 419 -32.74 -8.69 -30.35
N GLY A 420 -33.05 -9.92 -29.95
CA GLY A 420 -32.25 -11.12 -30.25
C GLY A 420 -32.47 -11.74 -31.62
N GLY A 421 -33.53 -11.34 -32.35
CA GLY A 421 -33.89 -11.87 -33.66
C GLY A 421 -34.81 -13.10 -33.60
N ASN A 422 -35.21 -13.60 -34.77
CA ASN A 422 -36.20 -14.70 -34.90
C ASN A 422 -35.62 -16.09 -34.59
N GLU A 423 -34.30 -16.19 -34.39
CA GLU A 423 -33.58 -17.46 -34.15
C GLU A 423 -33.69 -17.96 -32.70
N LEU A 424 -34.36 -17.20 -31.83
CA LEU A 424 -34.54 -17.55 -30.43
C LEU A 424 -35.66 -18.59 -30.25
N THR A 425 -35.35 -19.69 -29.54
CA THR A 425 -36.28 -20.80 -29.28
C THR A 425 -36.92 -20.75 -27.89
N THR A 426 -36.49 -19.85 -27.01
CA THR A 426 -36.99 -19.72 -25.63
C THR A 426 -37.00 -18.24 -25.24
N ILE A 427 -38.08 -17.81 -24.59
CA ILE A 427 -38.30 -16.43 -24.12
C ILE A 427 -38.48 -16.49 -22.60
N GLU A 428 -37.69 -15.71 -21.86
CA GLU A 428 -37.87 -15.59 -20.41
C GLU A 428 -39.02 -14.63 -20.05
N SER A 429 -39.74 -14.88 -18.95
CA SER A 429 -40.89 -14.06 -18.54
C SER A 429 -40.52 -12.61 -18.26
N GLU A 430 -39.37 -12.34 -17.63
CA GLU A 430 -38.91 -10.96 -17.41
C GLU A 430 -38.52 -10.25 -18.72
N ALA A 431 -38.22 -11.01 -19.78
CA ALA A 431 -37.89 -10.48 -21.09
C ALA A 431 -39.14 -10.02 -21.87
N ILE A 432 -40.35 -10.42 -21.45
CA ILE A 432 -41.62 -9.99 -22.03
C ILE A 432 -42.05 -8.63 -21.46
N GLU A 433 -41.84 -8.41 -20.16
CA GLU A 433 -42.23 -7.15 -19.48
C GLU A 433 -41.33 -5.97 -19.88
N LEU A 434 -40.04 -6.21 -20.08
CA LEU A 434 -39.04 -5.19 -20.39
C LEU A 434 -39.34 -4.35 -21.65
N PRO A 435 -39.57 -4.93 -22.84
CA PRO A 435 -39.88 -4.14 -24.04
C PRO A 435 -41.22 -3.43 -23.93
N ASN A 436 -42.24 -4.05 -23.31
CA ASN A 436 -43.54 -3.40 -23.12
C ASN A 436 -43.45 -2.20 -22.17
N GLY A 437 -42.70 -2.33 -21.06
CA GLY A 437 -42.50 -1.25 -20.10
C GLY A 437 -41.69 -0.08 -20.66
N LEU A 438 -40.66 -0.37 -21.48
CA LEU A 438 -39.84 0.67 -22.13
C LEU A 438 -40.58 1.38 -23.27
N ASP A 439 -41.42 0.66 -24.03
CA ASP A 439 -42.27 1.24 -25.07
C ASP A 439 -43.33 2.17 -24.47
N GLN A 440 -44.00 1.74 -23.39
CA GLN A 440 -44.92 2.60 -22.62
C GLN A 440 -44.24 3.85 -22.04
N ALA A 441 -42.93 3.78 -21.80
CA ALA A 441 -42.13 4.88 -21.32
C ALA A 441 -41.52 5.76 -22.43
N GLY A 442 -41.89 5.54 -23.70
CA GLY A 442 -41.41 6.32 -24.84
C GLY A 442 -39.92 6.13 -25.14
N MET A 443 -39.40 4.92 -24.95
CA MET A 443 -38.00 4.58 -25.17
C MET A 443 -37.84 3.72 -26.44
N GLU A 444 -36.89 4.09 -27.29
CA GLU A 444 -36.53 3.39 -28.51
C GLU A 444 -35.23 2.61 -28.35
N LEU A 445 -35.19 1.39 -28.89
CA LEU A 445 -33.98 0.57 -28.94
C LEU A 445 -33.09 1.04 -30.11
N LEU A 446 -31.90 1.57 -29.83
CA LEU A 446 -30.96 2.05 -30.86
C LEU A 446 -30.26 0.94 -31.65
N LYS A 447 -30.37 -0.30 -31.20
CA LYS A 447 -29.60 -1.45 -31.70
C LYS A 447 -30.25 -2.10 -32.93
N THR A 448 -29.42 -2.59 -33.85
CA THR A 448 -29.89 -3.48 -34.93
C THR A 448 -30.33 -4.84 -34.39
N ARG A 449 -31.59 -5.21 -34.63
CA ARG A 449 -32.17 -6.51 -34.27
C ARG A 449 -31.27 -7.67 -34.71
N GLY A 450 -30.94 -8.58 -33.79
CA GLY A 450 -30.07 -9.73 -34.03
C GLY A 450 -28.57 -9.47 -33.84
N PHE A 451 -28.13 -8.21 -33.64
CA PHE A 451 -26.71 -7.90 -33.46
C PHE A 451 -26.13 -8.50 -32.18
N ARG A 452 -25.13 -9.37 -32.31
CA ARG A 452 -24.53 -10.12 -31.21
C ARG A 452 -23.55 -9.24 -30.42
N THR A 453 -23.82 -9.06 -29.13
CA THR A 453 -22.99 -8.25 -28.22
C THR A 453 -22.20 -9.08 -27.24
N TYR A 454 -22.57 -10.34 -27.05
CA TYR A 454 -21.86 -11.29 -26.20
C TYR A 454 -21.47 -12.55 -26.98
N TYR A 455 -20.30 -13.11 -26.68
CA TYR A 455 -19.81 -14.37 -27.23
C TYR A 455 -19.21 -15.24 -26.13
N ARG A 456 -19.61 -16.51 -26.05
CA ARG A 456 -19.04 -17.49 -25.12
C ARG A 456 -17.66 -17.92 -25.64
N GLY A 457 -16.61 -17.33 -25.09
CA GLY A 457 -15.22 -17.55 -25.49
C GLY A 457 -14.42 -16.24 -25.46
N LYS A 458 -13.13 -16.29 -25.77
CA LYS A 458 -12.31 -15.08 -25.96
C LYS A 458 -12.29 -14.71 -27.44
N CYS A 459 -12.61 -13.45 -27.75
CA CYS A 459 -12.76 -12.88 -29.10
C CYS A 459 -14.06 -13.27 -29.82
N TYR A 460 -14.40 -12.57 -30.90
CA TYR A 460 -15.66 -12.66 -31.67
C TYR A 460 -15.89 -13.98 -32.44
N ALA A 461 -15.30 -15.08 -32.00
CA ALA A 461 -15.31 -16.39 -32.67
C ALA A 461 -15.89 -17.51 -31.78
N GLY A 462 -16.72 -17.18 -30.79
CA GLY A 462 -17.37 -18.17 -29.91
C GLY A 462 -18.56 -18.89 -30.56
N GLU A 463 -18.73 -20.18 -30.27
CA GLU A 463 -19.83 -21.03 -30.79
C GLU A 463 -21.22 -20.60 -30.29
N TYR A 464 -21.29 -19.90 -29.16
CA TYR A 464 -22.52 -19.34 -28.62
C TYR A 464 -22.40 -17.81 -28.59
N SER A 465 -23.38 -17.14 -29.17
CA SER A 465 -23.46 -15.68 -29.19
C SER A 465 -24.87 -15.22 -28.87
N SER A 466 -24.99 -14.11 -28.14
CA SER A 466 -26.28 -13.57 -27.76
C SER A 466 -26.28 -12.05 -27.78
N THR A 467 -27.50 -11.52 -27.67
CA THR A 467 -27.82 -10.10 -27.73
C THR A 467 -28.35 -9.72 -26.36
N ILE A 468 -27.44 -9.44 -25.41
CA ILE A 468 -27.81 -9.18 -24.00
C ILE A 468 -27.43 -7.77 -23.53
N ASP A 469 -26.57 -7.09 -24.28
CA ASP A 469 -26.20 -5.71 -24.03
C ASP A 469 -27.08 -4.79 -24.88
N LEU A 470 -27.91 -3.99 -24.20
CA LEU A 470 -28.95 -3.18 -24.83
C LEU A 470 -28.68 -1.69 -24.61
N THR A 471 -29.23 -0.87 -25.51
CA THR A 471 -29.16 0.59 -25.45
C THR A 471 -30.51 1.14 -25.88
N TYR A 472 -31.34 1.42 -24.89
CA TYR A 472 -32.58 2.16 -25.08
C TYR A 472 -32.34 3.64 -24.82
N ILE A 473 -33.00 4.49 -25.58
CA ILE A 473 -32.94 5.94 -25.47
C ILE A 473 -34.36 6.51 -25.58
N SER A 474 -34.65 7.61 -24.90
CA SER A 474 -35.93 8.31 -25.10
C SER A 474 -36.10 8.80 -26.54
N SER A 475 -37.30 8.69 -27.10
CA SER A 475 -37.62 9.10 -28.49
C SER A 475 -37.22 10.54 -28.81
N SER A 476 -37.30 11.44 -27.83
CA SER A 476 -36.89 12.84 -27.93
C SER A 476 -35.39 13.04 -28.18
N LEU A 477 -34.55 12.10 -27.71
CA LEU A 477 -33.09 12.18 -27.82
C LEU A 477 -32.56 11.47 -29.07
N VAL A 478 -33.38 10.64 -29.74
CA VAL A 478 -33.01 9.92 -30.97
C VAL A 478 -32.47 10.86 -32.06
N PRO A 479 -33.08 12.04 -32.33
CA PRO A 479 -32.54 12.98 -33.33
C PRO A 479 -31.13 13.50 -33.04
N PHE A 480 -30.70 13.48 -31.77
CA PHE A 480 -29.37 13.93 -31.34
C PHE A 480 -28.32 12.81 -31.39
N VAL A 481 -28.73 11.57 -31.65
CA VAL A 481 -27.81 10.44 -31.83
C VAL A 481 -27.09 10.62 -33.15
N ARG A 482 -25.83 11.04 -33.07
CA ARG A 482 -24.95 11.11 -34.24
C ARG A 482 -24.56 9.73 -34.72
N GLN A 483 -24.27 8.82 -33.78
CA GLN A 483 -23.79 7.49 -34.10
C GLN A 483 -24.02 6.52 -32.95
N TRP A 484 -24.59 5.36 -33.25
CA TRP A 484 -24.52 4.17 -32.42
C TRP A 484 -23.66 3.14 -33.14
N GLN A 485 -22.61 2.65 -32.50
CA GLN A 485 -21.73 1.64 -33.08
C GLN A 485 -21.11 0.74 -32.03
N SER A 486 -20.57 -0.39 -32.49
CA SER A 486 -19.71 -1.25 -31.70
C SER A 486 -18.29 -1.17 -32.25
N PRO A 487 -17.45 -0.26 -31.75
CA PRO A 487 -16.10 -0.09 -32.26
C PRO A 487 -15.24 -1.28 -31.84
N ASP A 488 -14.40 -1.76 -32.76
CA ASP A 488 -13.30 -2.62 -32.36
C ASP A 488 -12.25 -1.77 -31.66
N VAL A 489 -12.00 -2.06 -30.38
CA VAL A 489 -11.07 -1.28 -29.56
C VAL A 489 -9.78 -2.09 -29.44
N PRO A 490 -8.69 -1.68 -30.11
CA PRO A 490 -7.45 -2.45 -30.13
C PRO A 490 -6.92 -2.74 -28.72
N GLY A 491 -6.84 -4.01 -28.36
CA GLY A 491 -6.38 -4.47 -27.04
C GLY A 491 -7.45 -4.52 -25.94
N PHE A 492 -8.71 -4.26 -26.27
CA PHE A 492 -9.86 -4.57 -25.41
C PHE A 492 -10.45 -5.92 -25.84
N GLU A 493 -10.07 -6.99 -25.14
CA GLU A 493 -10.42 -8.36 -25.49
C GLU A 493 -11.36 -8.95 -24.42
N SER A 494 -12.65 -8.60 -24.51
CA SER A 494 -13.75 -9.10 -23.67
C SER A 494 -14.68 -10.02 -24.46
N ASP A 495 -15.41 -10.86 -23.74
CA ASP A 495 -16.59 -11.62 -24.20
C ASP A 495 -17.79 -10.73 -24.53
N HIS A 496 -17.81 -9.48 -24.04
CA HIS A 496 -18.76 -8.43 -24.42
C HIS A 496 -18.14 -7.45 -25.44
N ARG A 497 -18.96 -6.97 -26.36
CA ARG A 497 -18.61 -5.90 -27.29
C ARG A 497 -18.63 -4.55 -26.60
N VAL A 498 -17.72 -3.66 -26.97
CA VAL A 498 -17.85 -2.24 -26.62
C VAL A 498 -19.04 -1.67 -27.39
N ILE A 499 -19.91 -0.97 -26.68
CA ILE A 499 -21.01 -0.20 -27.26
C ILE A 499 -20.69 1.28 -27.09
N MET A 500 -20.78 2.04 -28.17
CA MET A 500 -20.52 3.47 -28.16
C MET A 500 -21.67 4.21 -28.82
N THR A 501 -22.33 5.07 -28.04
CA THR A 501 -23.34 6.01 -28.50
C THR A 501 -22.77 7.42 -28.42
N THR A 502 -22.75 8.13 -29.55
CA THR A 502 -22.28 9.51 -29.64
C THR A 502 -23.48 10.43 -29.85
N LEU A 503 -23.64 11.40 -28.96
CA LEU A 503 -24.68 12.43 -29.04
C LEU A 503 -24.09 13.76 -29.47
N ASN A 504 -24.86 14.54 -30.20
CA ASN A 504 -24.53 15.93 -30.49
C ASN A 504 -25.18 16.85 -29.45
N LEU A 505 -24.53 17.01 -28.30
CA LEU A 505 -24.97 17.85 -27.18
C LEU A 505 -23.89 18.87 -26.81
N GLU A 506 -24.31 20.07 -26.40
CA GLU A 506 -23.40 21.07 -25.83
C GLU A 506 -23.32 20.92 -24.30
N LEU A 507 -22.11 20.81 -23.75
CA LEU A 507 -21.87 20.70 -22.31
C LEU A 507 -21.08 21.92 -21.81
N LYS A 508 -21.49 22.51 -20.69
CA LYS A 508 -20.72 23.55 -19.99
C LYS A 508 -19.42 22.94 -19.43
N ARG A 509 -18.28 23.62 -19.59
CA ARG A 509 -16.97 23.20 -19.06
C ARG A 509 -16.39 24.30 -18.18
N VAL A 510 -15.92 23.96 -16.98
CA VAL A 510 -15.11 24.87 -16.15
C VAL A 510 -13.61 24.55 -16.34
N PRO A 511 -12.79 25.47 -16.87
CA PRO A 511 -11.36 25.24 -16.99
C PRO A 511 -10.68 25.40 -15.62
N SER A 512 -10.01 24.36 -15.14
CA SER A 512 -9.00 24.50 -14.09
C SER A 512 -7.72 25.05 -14.71
N THR A 513 -7.16 26.14 -14.18
CA THR A 513 -5.91 26.78 -14.65
C THR A 513 -4.98 27.14 -13.48
N TYR A 514 -3.69 27.33 -13.77
CA TYR A 514 -2.70 27.86 -12.82
C TYR A 514 -1.65 28.72 -13.53
N TYR A 515 -1.09 29.70 -12.81
CA TYR A 515 -0.05 30.60 -13.31
C TYR A 515 1.32 29.92 -13.43
N ILE A 516 1.99 30.08 -14.58
CA ILE A 516 3.35 29.57 -14.83
C ILE A 516 4.38 30.71 -14.75
N TRP A 517 4.76 31.07 -13.53
CA TRP A 517 5.78 32.08 -13.25
C TRP A 517 7.13 31.86 -13.97
N LYS A 518 7.51 30.60 -14.23
CA LYS A 518 8.76 30.27 -14.92
C LYS A 518 8.80 30.65 -16.41
N ARG A 519 7.65 30.96 -17.00
CA ARG A 519 7.53 31.35 -18.42
C ARG A 519 7.31 32.85 -18.60
N THR A 520 7.24 33.60 -17.50
CA THR A 520 7.12 35.04 -17.50
C THR A 520 8.47 35.67 -17.90
N ASP A 521 8.41 36.69 -18.74
CA ASP A 521 9.55 37.53 -19.10
C ASP A 521 9.93 38.44 -17.91
N PRO A 522 11.10 38.26 -17.28
CA PRO A 522 11.47 39.01 -16.09
C PRO A 522 11.60 40.51 -16.31
N ASP A 523 12.05 40.94 -17.49
CA ASP A 523 12.29 42.36 -17.77
C ASP A 523 10.98 43.11 -17.95
N LYS A 524 10.05 42.53 -18.71
CA LYS A 524 8.71 43.10 -18.89
C LYS A 524 7.91 43.12 -17.60
N PHE A 525 8.00 42.05 -16.81
CA PHE A 525 7.30 41.98 -15.53
C PHE A 525 7.83 43.04 -14.56
N ARG A 526 9.16 43.17 -14.43
CA ARG A 526 9.81 44.22 -13.62
C ARG A 526 9.41 45.61 -14.07
N ALA A 527 9.43 45.89 -15.37
CA ALA A 527 9.06 47.19 -15.90
C ALA A 527 7.59 47.55 -15.58
N CYS A 528 6.68 46.60 -15.75
CA CYS A 528 5.25 46.79 -15.47
C CYS A 528 4.98 47.02 -13.98
N VAL A 529 5.54 46.18 -13.11
CA VAL A 529 5.44 46.34 -11.65
C VAL A 529 6.10 47.64 -11.20
N GLY A 530 7.30 47.94 -11.69
CA GLY A 530 8.02 49.17 -11.34
C GLY A 530 7.27 50.43 -11.76
N ALA A 531 6.60 50.43 -12.92
CA ALA A 531 5.74 51.53 -13.33
C ALA A 531 4.54 51.71 -12.38
N SER A 532 3.91 50.59 -11.97
CA SER A 532 2.77 50.61 -11.05
C SER A 532 3.17 51.01 -9.62
N LEU A 533 4.33 50.57 -9.13
CA LEU A 533 4.82 50.96 -7.81
C LEU A 533 5.17 52.45 -7.74
N LYS A 534 5.73 53.02 -8.81
CA LYS A 534 6.07 54.44 -8.88
C LYS A 534 4.88 55.37 -8.66
N THR A 535 3.66 54.95 -8.99
CA THR A 535 2.47 55.78 -8.77
C THR A 535 2.07 55.88 -7.30
N ILE A 536 2.54 54.96 -6.45
CA ILE A 536 2.24 54.90 -5.01
C ILE A 536 3.15 55.84 -4.23
N GLY A 537 4.44 55.88 -4.58
CA GLY A 537 5.44 56.69 -3.87
C GLY A 537 5.68 56.26 -2.41
N PHE A 538 6.11 57.23 -1.58
CA PHE A 538 6.49 57.02 -0.18
C PHE A 538 5.81 58.04 0.75
N PRO A 539 4.48 57.97 0.92
CA PRO A 539 3.76 58.84 1.85
C PRO A 539 4.17 58.54 3.30
N ALA A 540 4.06 59.52 4.19
CA ALA A 540 4.30 59.30 5.61
C ALA A 540 3.21 58.40 6.22
N LEU A 541 3.59 57.18 6.63
CA LEU A 541 2.67 56.20 7.22
C LEU A 541 2.59 56.43 8.74
N THR A 542 1.62 57.25 9.17
CA THR A 542 1.50 57.71 10.57
C THR A 542 0.33 57.10 11.33
N SER A 543 -0.55 56.36 10.66
CA SER A 543 -1.71 55.70 11.28
C SER A 543 -1.95 54.28 10.72
N PRO A 544 -2.64 53.41 11.47
CA PRO A 544 -3.05 52.09 11.00
C PRO A 544 -3.80 52.10 9.66
N ALA A 545 -4.71 53.06 9.46
CA ALA A 545 -5.47 53.18 8.22
C ALA A 545 -4.57 53.46 7.00
N MET A 546 -3.58 54.33 7.15
CA MET A 546 -2.61 54.60 6.08
C MET A 546 -1.73 53.38 5.77
N ILE A 547 -1.38 52.57 6.78
CA ILE A 547 -0.67 51.30 6.57
C ILE A 547 -1.56 50.31 5.80
N ASP A 548 -2.84 50.23 6.14
CA ASP A 548 -3.80 49.34 5.45
C ASP A 548 -3.97 49.71 3.98
N ASP A 549 -4.13 51.00 3.71
CA ASP A 549 -4.24 51.53 2.35
C ASP A 549 -2.97 51.29 1.54
N TYR A 550 -1.81 51.65 2.10
CA TYR A 550 -0.53 51.47 1.44
C TYR A 550 -0.21 49.99 1.19
N GLY A 551 -0.47 49.11 2.17
CA GLY A 551 -0.29 47.67 2.02
C GLY A 551 -1.17 47.07 0.92
N ARG A 552 -2.41 47.54 0.79
CA ARG A 552 -3.32 47.15 -0.30
C ARG A 552 -2.81 47.62 -1.66
N GLU A 553 -2.41 48.88 -1.78
CA GLU A 553 -1.91 49.47 -3.04
C GLU A 553 -0.63 48.75 -3.52
N VAL A 554 0.32 48.51 -2.61
CA VAL A 554 1.57 47.79 -2.93
C VAL A 554 1.29 46.35 -3.41
N ALA A 555 0.31 45.66 -2.81
CA ALA A 555 -0.10 44.34 -3.28
C ALA A 555 -0.77 44.41 -4.67
N GLN A 556 -1.67 45.38 -4.88
CA GLN A 556 -2.41 45.57 -6.14
C GLN A 556 -1.53 45.98 -7.31
N ALA A 557 -0.38 46.62 -7.07
CA ALA A 557 0.59 47.00 -8.11
C ALA A 557 1.09 45.81 -8.96
N PHE A 558 0.98 44.58 -8.45
CA PHE A 558 1.35 43.37 -9.19
C PHE A 558 0.24 42.84 -10.09
N GLY A 559 -1.03 43.20 -9.84
CA GLY A 559 -2.20 42.67 -10.55
C GLY A 559 -2.10 42.76 -12.06
N PRO A 560 -1.87 43.95 -12.65
CA PRO A 560 -1.76 44.11 -14.10
C PRO A 560 -0.67 43.24 -14.72
N ALA A 561 0.49 43.12 -14.07
CA ALA A 561 1.60 42.30 -14.54
C ALA A 561 1.26 40.79 -14.44
N ILE A 562 0.56 40.38 -13.38
CA ILE A 562 0.11 38.98 -13.21
C ILE A 562 -0.87 38.59 -14.31
N GLU A 563 -1.90 39.42 -14.54
CA GLU A 563 -2.97 39.13 -15.49
C GLU A 563 -2.48 39.11 -16.94
N THR A 564 -1.58 40.02 -17.30
CA THR A 564 -1.18 40.20 -18.71
C THR A 564 0.09 39.44 -19.09
N LEU A 565 1.04 39.26 -18.15
CA LEU A 565 2.37 38.73 -18.46
C LEU A 565 2.64 37.33 -17.90
N VAL A 566 1.82 36.82 -16.97
CA VAL A 566 2.02 35.49 -16.39
C VAL A 566 1.11 34.47 -17.08
N PRO A 567 1.67 33.54 -17.89
CA PRO A 567 0.85 32.62 -18.66
C PRO A 567 0.05 31.67 -17.76
N LEU A 568 -1.23 31.50 -18.07
CA LEU A 568 -2.06 30.44 -17.51
C LEU A 568 -1.86 29.14 -18.31
N ALA A 569 -1.86 28.02 -17.60
CA ALA A 569 -2.02 26.71 -18.23
C ALA A 569 -3.02 25.86 -17.47
N SER A 570 -3.65 24.93 -18.17
CA SER A 570 -4.35 23.84 -17.50
C SER A 570 -3.36 23.05 -16.63
N PRO A 571 -3.78 22.53 -15.47
CA PRO A 571 -2.97 21.64 -14.65
C PRO A 571 -2.34 20.59 -15.54
N PRO A 572 -1.03 20.34 -15.43
CA PRO A 572 -0.42 19.27 -16.20
C PRO A 572 -1.19 18.00 -15.85
N GLY A 573 -1.92 17.44 -16.83
CA GLY A 573 -2.53 16.13 -16.69
C GLY A 573 -1.48 15.19 -16.15
N SER A 574 -1.83 14.29 -15.22
CA SER A 574 -0.90 13.43 -14.50
C SER A 574 0.12 12.84 -15.49
N LYS A 575 1.30 13.47 -15.60
CA LYS A 575 2.32 13.02 -16.54
C LYS A 575 2.87 11.74 -15.95
N ARG A 576 2.36 10.61 -16.40
CA ARG A 576 3.04 9.32 -16.19
C ARG A 576 4.45 9.53 -16.72
N PRO A 577 5.50 9.28 -15.92
CA PRO A 577 6.86 9.33 -16.42
C PRO A 577 6.96 8.44 -17.65
N LYS A 578 7.39 8.99 -18.78
CA LYS A 578 7.74 8.17 -19.95
C LYS A 578 9.00 7.40 -19.58
N SER A 579 8.88 6.11 -19.24
CA SER A 579 10.05 5.25 -19.06
C SER A 579 10.76 5.11 -20.41
N ARG A 580 12.08 5.34 -20.47
CA ARG A 580 12.86 4.87 -21.63
C ARG A 580 12.84 3.34 -21.62
N PRO A 581 12.30 2.67 -22.65
CA PRO A 581 12.22 1.22 -22.67
C PRO A 581 13.64 0.63 -22.75
N ASN A 582 13.92 -0.38 -21.92
CA ASN A 582 15.14 -1.18 -22.03
C ASN A 582 15.04 -2.17 -23.20
N LEU A 583 16.14 -2.88 -23.48
CA LEU A 583 16.21 -3.82 -24.61
C LEU A 583 15.09 -4.88 -24.58
N VAL A 584 14.70 -5.35 -23.39
CA VAL A 584 13.61 -6.32 -23.20
C VAL A 584 12.25 -5.72 -23.57
N ALA A 585 11.96 -4.49 -23.11
CA ALA A 585 10.74 -3.78 -23.47
C ALA A 585 10.71 -3.38 -24.96
N GLN A 586 11.85 -3.03 -25.57
CA GLN A 586 11.95 -2.77 -27.01
C GLN A 586 11.74 -4.04 -27.83
N ARG A 587 12.30 -5.18 -27.43
CA ARG A 587 12.06 -6.48 -28.06
C ARG A 587 10.59 -6.90 -27.96
N ALA A 588 9.96 -6.69 -26.81
CA ALA A 588 8.52 -6.94 -26.64
C ALA A 588 7.65 -5.99 -27.49
N GLN A 589 8.04 -4.72 -27.64
CA GLN A 589 7.38 -3.76 -28.53
C GLN A 589 7.55 -4.14 -30.01
N ASN A 590 8.74 -4.58 -30.41
CA ASN A 590 9.01 -5.07 -31.76
C ASN A 590 8.25 -6.36 -32.07
N LEU A 591 8.11 -7.27 -31.09
CA LEU A 591 7.27 -8.46 -31.22
C LEU A 591 5.78 -8.08 -31.40
N LEU A 592 5.29 -7.05 -30.69
CA LEU A 592 3.95 -6.52 -30.91
C LEU A 592 3.80 -5.96 -32.33
N ARG A 593 4.77 -5.15 -32.78
CA ARG A 593 4.77 -4.54 -34.11
C ARG A 593 4.80 -5.59 -35.23
N LEU A 594 5.64 -6.62 -35.08
CA LEU A 594 5.73 -7.74 -36.02
C LEU A 594 4.46 -8.61 -36.01
N ALA A 595 3.80 -8.73 -34.85
CA ALA A 595 2.50 -9.38 -34.76
C ALA A 595 1.43 -8.58 -35.52
N GLU A 596 1.34 -7.26 -35.30
CA GLU A 596 0.43 -6.35 -36.01
C GLU A 596 0.71 -6.29 -37.53
N GLU A 597 1.97 -6.32 -37.95
CA GLU A 597 2.35 -6.38 -39.37
C GLU A 597 1.93 -7.70 -40.02
N ARG A 598 2.07 -8.85 -39.32
CA ARG A 598 1.60 -10.15 -39.82
C ARG A 598 0.08 -10.19 -39.97
N GLU A 599 -0.65 -9.61 -39.03
CA GLU A 599 -2.12 -9.53 -39.05
C GLU A 599 -2.64 -8.74 -40.26
N ARG A 600 -1.91 -7.70 -40.70
CA ARG A 600 -2.22 -6.94 -41.93
C ARG A 600 -1.84 -7.67 -43.22
N SER A 601 -0.90 -8.62 -43.18
CA SER A 601 -0.27 -9.19 -44.37
C SER A 601 -0.84 -10.54 -44.78
N SER A 602 -1.45 -11.29 -43.86
CA SER A 602 -2.01 -12.61 -44.15
C SER A 602 -3.54 -12.57 -44.10
N HIS A 603 -4.21 -12.61 -45.25
CA HIS A 603 -5.65 -12.91 -45.35
C HIS A 603 -5.99 -14.38 -44.98
N ILE A 604 -5.18 -15.01 -44.12
CA ILE A 604 -5.30 -16.41 -43.71
C ILE A 604 -5.60 -16.42 -42.22
N ALA A 605 -6.83 -16.80 -41.87
CA ALA A 605 -7.23 -17.08 -40.50
C ALA A 605 -6.52 -18.36 -40.01
N THR A 606 -5.37 -18.23 -39.34
CA THR A 606 -4.80 -19.33 -38.55
C THR A 606 -4.58 -18.91 -37.10
N GLU A 607 -5.18 -19.71 -36.21
CA GLU A 607 -5.17 -19.71 -34.74
C GLU A 607 -4.94 -18.37 -34.03
N ALA A 608 -6.00 -17.56 -33.97
CA ALA A 608 -6.11 -16.33 -33.16
C ALA A 608 -5.61 -16.49 -31.70
N GLN A 609 -5.62 -17.72 -31.14
CA GLN A 609 -5.15 -17.99 -29.77
C GLN A 609 -3.63 -17.89 -29.58
N GLN A 610 -2.79 -18.26 -30.55
CA GLN A 610 -1.33 -18.19 -30.41
C GLN A 610 -0.84 -16.73 -30.52
N HIS A 611 -1.42 -15.98 -31.47
CA HIS A 611 -1.21 -14.55 -31.60
C HIS A 611 -1.63 -13.78 -30.33
N TYR A 612 -2.79 -14.12 -29.76
CA TYR A 612 -3.31 -13.60 -28.49
C TYR A 612 -2.35 -13.85 -27.31
N LYS A 613 -1.78 -15.05 -27.19
CA LYS A 613 -0.80 -15.38 -26.14
C LYS A 613 0.45 -14.51 -26.25
N VAL A 614 0.99 -14.34 -27.46
CA VAL A 614 2.21 -13.54 -27.69
C VAL A 614 1.97 -12.06 -27.40
N LYS A 615 0.85 -11.49 -27.86
CA LYS A 615 0.47 -10.09 -27.62
C LYS A 615 0.29 -9.81 -26.11
N ARG A 616 -0.43 -10.69 -25.39
CA ARG A 616 -0.66 -10.57 -23.94
C ARG A 616 0.62 -10.75 -23.13
N LEU A 617 1.48 -11.69 -23.52
CA LEU A 617 2.79 -11.90 -22.90
C LEU A 617 3.66 -10.66 -23.07
N ALA A 618 3.75 -10.12 -24.29
CA ALA A 618 4.53 -8.92 -24.59
C ALA A 618 3.98 -7.67 -23.86
N GLN A 619 2.66 -7.47 -23.79
CA GLN A 619 2.05 -6.41 -22.99
C GLN A 619 2.34 -6.56 -21.49
N ASN A 620 2.30 -7.78 -20.96
CA ASN A 620 2.64 -8.08 -19.57
C ASN A 620 4.13 -7.83 -19.28
N VAL A 621 5.04 -8.20 -20.20
CA VAL A 621 6.47 -7.90 -20.10
C VAL A 621 6.70 -6.40 -20.11
N ILE A 622 6.07 -5.65 -21.03
CA ILE A 622 6.16 -4.18 -21.06
C ILE A 622 5.66 -3.57 -19.75
N ARG A 623 4.55 -4.07 -19.19
CA ARG A 623 4.00 -3.61 -17.91
C ARG A 623 4.95 -3.90 -16.73
N LYS A 624 5.47 -5.13 -16.64
CA LYS A 624 6.43 -5.54 -15.61
C LYS A 624 7.74 -4.76 -15.71
N GLU A 625 8.29 -4.60 -16.91
CA GLU A 625 9.53 -3.84 -17.13
C GLU A 625 9.38 -2.35 -16.87
N ARG A 626 8.21 -1.75 -17.16
CA ARG A 626 7.92 -0.36 -16.77
C ARG A 626 7.92 -0.20 -15.25
N SER A 627 7.39 -1.19 -14.52
CA SER A 627 7.43 -1.23 -13.04
C SER A 627 8.86 -1.42 -12.54
N ALA A 628 9.60 -2.39 -13.08
CA ALA A 628 10.97 -2.70 -12.67
C ALA A 628 11.97 -1.59 -13.01
N SER A 629 11.83 -0.94 -14.18
CA SER A 629 12.61 0.24 -14.57
C SER A 629 12.38 1.41 -13.61
N PHE A 630 11.13 1.60 -13.17
CA PHE A 630 10.78 2.57 -12.15
C PHE A 630 11.44 2.25 -10.80
N HIS A 631 11.39 0.99 -10.35
CA HIS A 631 12.08 0.57 -9.12
C HIS A 631 13.61 0.72 -9.21
N ARG A 632 14.23 0.38 -10.34
CA ARG A 632 15.69 0.58 -10.55
C ARG A 632 16.08 2.06 -10.54
N MET A 633 15.27 2.93 -11.14
CA MET A 633 15.48 4.39 -11.09
C MET A 633 15.34 4.91 -9.66
N LEU A 634 14.36 4.40 -8.90
CA LEU A 634 14.16 4.71 -7.48
C LEU A 634 15.38 4.29 -6.63
N SER A 635 15.88 3.08 -6.81
CA SER A 635 17.07 2.57 -6.09
C SER A 635 18.33 3.40 -6.37
N ARG A 636 18.57 3.80 -7.63
CA ARG A 636 19.73 4.63 -8.00
C ARG A 636 19.68 6.06 -7.45
N ASP A 637 18.50 6.66 -7.35
CA ASP A 637 18.34 8.01 -6.78
C ASP A 637 18.40 8.00 -5.25
N ILE A 638 17.89 6.94 -4.60
CA ILE A 638 17.98 6.74 -3.14
C ILE A 638 19.43 6.61 -2.69
N ALA A 639 20.26 5.87 -3.43
CA ALA A 639 21.69 5.72 -3.17
C ALA A 639 22.48 7.05 -3.18
N LYS A 640 21.95 8.10 -3.82
CA LYS A 640 22.62 9.42 -3.93
C LYS A 640 22.27 10.40 -2.81
N ARG A 641 21.61 9.95 -1.71
CA ARG A 641 21.26 10.73 -0.50
C ARG A 641 20.55 12.09 -0.72
N ARG A 642 20.09 12.40 -1.93
CA ARG A 642 19.31 13.61 -2.22
C ARG A 642 17.96 13.18 -2.75
N ARG A 643 16.90 13.42 -1.94
CA ARG A 643 15.45 13.43 -2.32
C ARG A 643 14.56 12.24 -1.90
N LEU A 644 14.88 11.52 -0.83
CA LEU A 644 13.98 10.50 -0.25
C LEU A 644 12.55 11.03 0.03
N TYR A 645 12.47 12.22 0.64
CA TYR A 645 11.20 12.93 0.91
C TYR A 645 10.38 13.24 -0.35
N PHE A 646 11.03 13.62 -1.46
CA PHE A 646 10.30 13.88 -2.72
C PHE A 646 9.76 12.61 -3.35
N TRP A 647 10.42 11.47 -3.18
CA TRP A 647 9.97 10.17 -3.70
C TRP A 647 8.90 9.53 -2.81
N ALA A 648 8.97 9.67 -1.48
CA ALA A 648 7.84 9.33 -0.59
C ALA A 648 6.59 10.14 -0.95
N ARG A 649 6.76 11.44 -1.23
CA ARG A 649 5.69 12.32 -1.72
C ARG A 649 5.23 11.98 -3.15
N ARG A 650 6.10 11.46 -4.03
CA ARG A 650 5.75 11.00 -5.38
C ARG A 650 5.04 9.64 -5.36
N GLY A 651 5.51 8.67 -4.59
CA GLY A 651 4.84 7.39 -4.37
C GLY A 651 3.47 7.55 -3.72
N ALA A 652 3.34 8.44 -2.73
CA ALA A 652 2.05 8.83 -2.15
C ALA A 652 1.12 9.53 -3.15
N SER A 653 1.65 10.15 -4.22
CA SER A 653 0.84 10.78 -5.27
C SER A 653 0.29 9.80 -6.32
N TRP A 654 0.77 8.55 -6.35
CA TRP A 654 0.37 7.54 -7.33
C TRP A 654 -0.76 6.65 -6.82
N ASN A 655 -0.96 6.62 -5.50
CA ASN A 655 -2.12 6.07 -4.83
C ASN A 655 -3.11 7.18 -4.40
N LYS A 656 -3.07 8.34 -5.05
CA LYS A 656 -4.22 9.24 -5.01
C LYS A 656 -5.34 8.51 -5.75
N LYS A 657 -6.23 7.85 -5.00
CA LYS A 657 -7.65 7.82 -5.39
C LYS A 657 -7.94 9.22 -5.92
N ALA A 658 -8.39 9.32 -7.17
CA ALA A 658 -8.74 10.61 -7.77
C ALA A 658 -9.44 11.42 -6.68
N LEU A 659 -9.02 12.67 -6.44
CA LEU A 659 -9.65 13.53 -5.46
C LEU A 659 -11.13 13.58 -5.85
N MET A 660 -11.94 12.75 -5.19
CA MET A 660 -13.36 12.82 -5.37
C MET A 660 -13.75 14.12 -4.70
N PRO A 661 -14.35 15.04 -5.45
CA PRO A 661 -14.90 16.27 -4.90
C PRO A 661 -15.87 15.96 -3.77
N ILE A 662 -16.06 16.95 -2.91
CA ILE A 662 -17.03 16.89 -1.83
C ILE A 662 -18.42 16.91 -2.47
N ARG A 663 -19.15 15.79 -2.40
CA ARG A 663 -20.50 15.68 -2.96
C ARG A 663 -21.55 16.14 -1.95
N GLN A 664 -21.35 15.77 -0.70
CA GLN A 664 -22.19 16.18 0.41
C GLN A 664 -21.40 16.23 1.71
N LEU A 665 -21.89 17.03 2.65
CA LEU A 665 -21.37 17.06 4.02
C LEU A 665 -22.50 16.86 5.02
N LYS A 666 -22.25 16.05 6.04
CA LYS A 666 -23.14 15.82 7.18
C LYS A 666 -22.62 16.62 8.37
N GLY A 667 -23.40 17.62 8.80
CA GLY A 667 -23.10 18.44 9.97
C GLY A 667 -24.40 18.80 10.68
N ASN A 668 -24.39 18.76 12.02
CA ASN A 668 -25.58 19.06 12.85
C ASN A 668 -26.86 18.30 12.44
N ASN A 669 -26.71 17.01 12.08
CA ASN A 669 -27.79 16.16 11.56
C ASN A 669 -28.45 16.65 10.25
N VAL A 670 -27.85 17.61 9.55
CA VAL A 670 -28.27 18.10 8.23
C VAL A 670 -27.27 17.65 7.17
N THR A 671 -27.77 17.31 5.99
CA THR A 671 -26.94 16.98 4.82
C THR A 671 -26.89 18.19 3.89
N HIS A 672 -25.70 18.74 3.67
CA HIS A 672 -25.41 19.89 2.83
C HIS A 672 -24.88 19.44 1.47
N ARG A 673 -25.44 19.96 0.38
CA ARG A 673 -25.09 19.56 -1.00
C ARG A 673 -24.70 20.73 -1.91
N THR A 674 -24.97 21.97 -1.52
CA THR A 674 -24.60 23.16 -2.31
C THR A 674 -23.27 23.75 -1.83
N PRO A 675 -22.48 24.40 -2.70
CA PRO A 675 -21.22 25.03 -2.31
C PRO A 675 -21.34 25.96 -1.09
N ASP A 676 -22.36 26.80 -1.05
CA ASP A 676 -22.57 27.75 0.05
C ASP A 676 -22.92 27.04 1.36
N SER A 677 -23.85 26.08 1.32
CA SER A 677 -24.25 25.32 2.51
C SER A 677 -23.12 24.43 3.04
N MET A 678 -22.30 23.85 2.14
CA MET A 678 -21.10 23.09 2.51
C MET A 678 -20.03 24.00 3.12
N THR A 679 -19.87 25.22 2.60
CA THR A 679 -18.94 26.22 3.17
C THR A 679 -19.38 26.63 4.57
N GLY A 680 -20.68 26.88 4.78
CA GLY A 680 -21.26 27.14 6.10
C GLY A 680 -21.05 25.99 7.07
N CYS A 681 -21.30 24.74 6.62
CA CYS A 681 -21.08 23.52 7.40
C CYS A 681 -19.61 23.37 7.85
N PHE A 682 -18.65 23.61 6.94
CA PHE A 682 -17.24 23.62 7.30
C PHE A 682 -16.89 24.74 8.26
N ARG A 683 -17.42 25.95 8.04
CA ARG A 683 -17.14 27.11 8.90
C ARG A 683 -17.57 26.80 10.33
N GLN A 684 -18.79 26.33 10.51
CA GLN A 684 -19.32 25.98 11.82
C GLN A 684 -18.58 24.78 12.46
N ALA A 685 -18.23 23.76 11.69
CA ALA A 685 -17.55 22.60 12.25
C ALA A 685 -16.08 22.87 12.64
N MET A 686 -15.40 23.77 11.93
CA MET A 686 -13.99 24.09 12.18
C MET A 686 -13.82 25.26 13.15
N TRP A 687 -14.77 26.20 13.13
CA TRP A 687 -14.79 27.42 13.95
C TRP A 687 -16.20 27.64 14.54
N PRO A 688 -16.65 26.78 15.47
CA PRO A 688 -18.02 26.78 16.00
C PRO A 688 -18.39 28.07 16.72
N ASP A 689 -17.42 28.75 17.32
CA ASP A 689 -17.65 29.95 18.12
C ASP A 689 -17.62 31.26 17.32
N GLY A 690 -17.61 31.17 15.98
CA GLY A 690 -17.73 32.28 15.03
C GLY A 690 -17.29 33.63 15.57
N THR A 691 -16.00 33.96 15.45
CA THR A 691 -15.38 35.20 15.95
C THR A 691 -16.27 36.44 15.75
N SER A 692 -17.01 36.82 16.78
CA SER A 692 -17.38 38.22 16.98
C SER A 692 -16.09 38.98 17.24
N ASP A 693 -15.99 40.23 16.79
CA ASP A 693 -14.82 41.09 17.07
C ASP A 693 -14.53 41.21 18.58
N GLU A 694 -15.47 40.83 19.43
CA GLU A 694 -15.37 40.82 20.90
C GLU A 694 -14.47 39.70 21.47
N GLN A 695 -14.13 38.64 20.72
CA GLN A 695 -13.26 37.55 21.18
C GLN A 695 -11.76 37.76 20.86
N GLN A 696 -11.32 38.98 20.54
CA GLN A 696 -9.92 39.27 20.17
C GLN A 696 -8.91 39.14 21.32
N VAL A 697 -9.37 39.04 22.58
CA VAL A 697 -8.48 38.77 23.71
C VAL A 697 -8.47 37.26 23.97
N PRO A 698 -7.32 36.57 23.82
CA PRO A 698 -7.21 35.17 24.20
C PRO A 698 -7.72 34.99 25.63
N PRO A 699 -8.53 33.97 25.94
CA PRO A 699 -9.02 33.73 27.30
C PRO A 699 -7.90 33.58 28.32
N ASP A 700 -6.70 33.19 27.83
CA ASP A 700 -5.49 32.98 28.63
C ASP A 700 -4.56 34.20 28.65
N ARG A 701 -4.98 35.37 28.13
CA ARG A 701 -4.17 36.59 28.25
C ARG A 701 -4.06 36.92 29.74
N PRO A 702 -2.85 36.92 30.33
CA PRO A 702 -2.72 37.31 31.73
C PRO A 702 -3.20 38.76 31.90
N PRO A 703 -3.82 39.11 33.04
CA PRO A 703 -4.19 40.49 33.31
C PRO A 703 -2.97 41.40 33.18
N ASP A 704 -3.18 42.60 32.65
CA ASP A 704 -2.13 43.60 32.53
C ASP A 704 -1.61 43.90 33.93
N ASN A 705 -0.38 43.48 34.22
CA ASN A 705 0.29 43.73 35.49
C ASN A 705 1.27 44.90 35.28
N PRO A 706 1.03 46.07 35.90
CA PRO A 706 1.88 47.25 35.76
C PRO A 706 3.30 47.04 36.32
N GLU A 707 3.54 45.99 37.11
CA GLU A 707 4.87 45.61 37.61
C GLU A 707 5.68 44.79 36.59
N ARG A 708 5.09 44.34 35.47
CA ARG A 708 5.84 43.63 34.43
C ARG A 708 6.80 44.58 33.72
N VAL A 709 8.08 44.25 33.79
CA VAL A 709 9.12 44.94 33.02
C VAL A 709 8.95 44.60 31.53
N PRO A 710 8.72 45.60 30.65
CA PRO A 710 8.61 45.35 29.22
C PRO A 710 9.99 45.01 28.63
N PHE A 711 10.05 43.97 27.80
CA PHE A 711 11.23 43.70 26.99
C PHE A 711 11.24 44.66 25.80
N VAL A 712 12.34 45.40 25.64
CA VAL A 712 12.52 46.30 24.50
C VAL A 712 13.00 45.48 23.31
N VAL A 713 12.17 45.41 22.27
CA VAL A 713 12.53 44.77 21.01
C VAL A 713 12.86 45.87 20.00
N SER A 714 14.01 45.79 19.34
CA SER A 714 14.37 46.77 18.31
C SER A 714 13.28 46.82 17.25
N GLN A 715 12.86 48.04 16.91
CA GLN A 715 11.91 48.32 15.82
C GLN A 715 12.65 48.68 14.52
N ASP A 716 13.95 48.95 14.59
CA ASP A 716 14.78 49.30 13.45
C ASP A 716 14.77 48.18 12.43
N LEU A 717 14.56 48.51 11.17
CA LEU A 717 14.53 47.55 10.08
C LEU A 717 15.51 48.02 9.01
N GLU A 718 16.50 47.20 8.69
CA GLU A 718 17.38 47.50 7.57
C GLU A 718 16.78 47.03 6.24
N MET A 719 17.06 47.78 5.18
CA MET A 719 16.71 47.35 3.83
C MET A 719 17.42 46.03 3.44
N SER A 720 18.61 45.77 4.00
CA SER A 720 19.36 44.51 3.84
C SER A 720 18.60 43.29 4.36
N GLU A 721 17.82 43.44 5.44
CA GLU A 721 17.00 42.38 6.03
C GLU A 721 15.85 42.01 5.10
N VAL A 722 15.12 43.01 4.60
CA VAL A 722 13.99 42.82 3.68
C VAL A 722 14.46 42.17 2.38
N LYS A 723 15.62 42.60 1.86
CA LYS A 723 16.25 41.99 0.68
C LYS A 723 16.54 40.51 0.91
N ARG A 724 17.15 40.14 2.04
CA ARG A 724 17.42 38.73 2.39
C ARG A 724 16.14 37.91 2.56
N LEU A 725 15.07 38.49 3.12
CA LEU A 725 13.79 37.82 3.30
C LEU A 725 13.13 37.44 1.97
N ILE A 726 13.08 38.37 1.01
CA ILE A 726 12.54 38.12 -0.33
C ILE A 726 13.38 37.07 -1.05
N ALA A 727 14.71 37.23 -1.08
CA ALA A 727 15.61 36.29 -1.75
C ALA A 727 15.50 34.86 -1.17
N GLY A 728 15.43 34.75 0.15
CA GLY A 728 15.31 33.49 0.89
C GLY A 728 13.92 32.86 0.90
N ALA A 729 12.90 33.51 0.31
CA ALA A 729 11.55 32.97 0.30
C ALA A 729 11.43 31.68 -0.54
N PRO A 730 10.58 30.71 -0.16
CA PRO A 730 10.47 29.45 -0.89
C PRO A 730 9.73 29.61 -2.24
N THR A 731 10.20 28.94 -3.28
CA THR A 731 9.56 28.89 -4.61
C THR A 731 8.55 27.73 -4.69
N GLY A 732 7.51 27.85 -5.53
CA GLY A 732 6.50 26.82 -5.77
C GLY A 732 5.43 26.74 -4.69
N LYS A 733 5.19 27.85 -3.99
CA LYS A 733 4.11 27.98 -3.00
C LYS A 733 2.88 28.60 -3.67
N ALA A 734 1.70 28.25 -3.17
CA ALA A 734 0.45 28.84 -3.63
C ALA A 734 0.32 30.27 -3.11
N ALA A 735 -0.21 31.16 -3.96
CA ALA A 735 -0.53 32.54 -3.60
C ALA A 735 -1.80 32.62 -2.76
N GLY A 736 -2.00 33.77 -2.10
CA GLY A 736 -3.24 34.10 -1.42
C GLY A 736 -4.29 34.66 -2.40
N PRO A 737 -5.34 35.33 -1.89
CA PRO A 737 -6.37 35.97 -2.70
C PRO A 737 -5.83 37.02 -3.68
N ASP A 738 -4.68 37.59 -3.39
CA ASP A 738 -3.95 38.59 -4.19
C ASP A 738 -3.24 38.00 -5.42
N LEU A 739 -3.25 36.67 -5.58
CA LEU A 739 -2.60 35.93 -6.68
C LEU A 739 -1.06 36.10 -6.76
N LEU A 740 -0.46 36.87 -5.87
CA LEU A 740 0.98 37.13 -5.82
C LEU A 740 1.73 35.99 -5.13
N ALA A 741 2.60 35.32 -5.89
CA ALA A 741 3.54 34.32 -5.37
C ALA A 741 4.92 34.90 -5.09
N TYR A 742 5.73 34.20 -4.29
CA TYR A 742 7.13 34.59 -4.01
C TYR A 742 7.98 34.75 -5.28
N GLU A 743 7.67 34.00 -6.34
CA GLU A 743 8.32 34.13 -7.64
C GLU A 743 8.17 35.54 -8.22
N GLY A 744 6.97 36.13 -8.18
CA GLY A 744 6.74 37.50 -8.65
C GLY A 744 7.51 38.53 -7.81
N MET A 745 7.52 38.35 -6.48
CA MET A 745 8.27 39.22 -5.58
C MET A 745 9.79 39.15 -5.80
N LYS A 746 10.32 37.95 -6.09
CA LYS A 746 11.74 37.76 -6.42
C LYS A 746 12.10 38.36 -7.77
N MET A 747 11.19 38.27 -8.74
CA MET A 747 11.39 38.82 -10.07
C MET A 747 11.49 40.35 -10.03
N ALA A 748 10.62 41.01 -9.27
CA ALA A 748 10.62 42.47 -9.07
C ALA A 748 11.25 42.91 -7.74
N GLN A 749 12.27 42.19 -7.27
CA GLN A 749 12.82 42.40 -5.93
C GLN A 749 13.40 43.81 -5.74
N GLU A 750 14.18 44.29 -6.70
CA GLU A 750 14.85 45.59 -6.57
C GLU A 750 13.84 46.75 -6.61
N GLU A 751 12.80 46.63 -7.42
CA GLU A 751 11.71 47.60 -7.52
C GLU A 751 10.82 47.60 -6.28
N LEU A 752 10.54 46.43 -5.72
CA LEU A 752 9.66 46.24 -4.56
C LEU A 752 10.33 46.61 -3.22
N LEU A 753 11.65 46.42 -3.13
CA LEU A 753 12.40 46.50 -1.88
C LEU A 753 12.18 47.80 -1.09
N PRO A 754 12.23 49.00 -1.70
CA PRO A 754 12.02 50.25 -0.95
C PRO A 754 10.59 50.36 -0.39
N TYR A 755 9.58 49.92 -1.14
CA TYR A 755 8.16 50.01 -0.74
C TYR A 755 7.86 49.05 0.41
N LEU A 756 8.37 47.82 0.35
CA LEU A 756 8.22 46.87 1.45
C LEU A 756 8.99 47.28 2.70
N HIS A 757 10.20 47.84 2.55
CA HIS A 757 10.94 48.38 3.69
C HIS A 757 10.17 49.51 4.37
N HIS A 758 9.65 50.47 3.60
CA HIS A 758 8.83 51.57 4.10
C HIS A 758 7.58 51.08 4.84
N LEU A 759 6.83 50.16 4.23
CA LEU A 759 5.63 49.56 4.83
C LEU A 759 5.97 48.78 6.11
N PHE A 760 6.97 47.90 6.08
CA PHE A 760 7.30 47.04 7.21
C PHE A 760 7.89 47.83 8.38
N ALA A 761 8.71 48.85 8.12
CA ALA A 761 9.20 49.76 9.16
C ALA A 761 8.05 50.49 9.85
N ALA A 762 7.06 50.99 9.09
CA ALA A 762 5.86 51.60 9.66
C ALA A 762 5.03 50.60 10.49
N CYS A 763 4.86 49.37 9.99
CA CYS A 763 4.16 48.30 10.72
C CYS A 763 4.83 47.99 12.07
N LEU A 764 6.16 47.94 12.11
CA LEU A 764 6.93 47.70 13.33
C LEU A 764 6.83 48.86 14.31
N LYS A 765 6.88 50.10 13.82
CA LYS A 765 6.81 51.31 14.63
C LYS A 765 5.43 51.54 15.24
N LEU A 766 4.37 51.31 14.46
CA LEU A 766 2.97 51.50 14.89
C LEU A 766 2.35 50.24 15.50
N GLY A 767 3.04 49.10 15.47
CA GLY A 767 2.52 47.83 15.98
C GLY A 767 1.28 47.33 15.21
N HIS A 768 1.16 47.65 13.93
CA HIS A 768 -0.03 47.36 13.12
C HIS A 768 0.26 46.34 12.02
N HIS A 769 -0.59 45.32 11.89
CA HIS A 769 -0.55 44.36 10.79
C HIS A 769 -1.58 44.72 9.72
N PRO A 770 -1.17 44.93 8.44
CA PRO A 770 -2.09 45.40 7.40
C PRO A 770 -3.30 44.49 7.19
N ALA A 771 -4.49 45.08 7.07
CA ALA A 771 -5.76 44.38 6.84
C ALA A 771 -5.75 43.57 5.54
N ALA A 772 -5.11 44.09 4.48
CA ALA A 772 -4.94 43.40 3.20
C ALA A 772 -4.20 42.06 3.34
N PHE A 773 -3.41 41.86 4.39
CA PHE A 773 -2.66 40.63 4.64
C PHE A 773 -3.41 39.61 5.51
N LYS A 774 -4.57 39.97 6.07
CA LYS A 774 -5.37 39.11 6.98
C LYS A 774 -6.36 38.21 6.24
N GLN A 775 -6.70 38.52 4.99
CA GLN A 775 -7.64 37.73 4.20
C GLN A 775 -6.98 36.45 3.66
N ALA A 776 -7.67 35.31 3.76
CA ALA A 776 -7.16 34.03 3.29
C ALA A 776 -8.19 33.27 2.45
N SER A 777 -7.71 32.59 1.41
CA SER A 777 -8.49 31.56 0.72
C SER A 777 -8.27 30.22 1.41
N THR A 778 -9.32 29.59 1.94
CA THR A 778 -9.20 28.29 2.62
C THR A 778 -9.49 27.14 1.66
N VAL A 779 -8.52 26.23 1.52
CA VAL A 779 -8.66 25.01 0.73
C VAL A 779 -8.84 23.80 1.65
N MET A 780 -9.89 23.00 1.43
CA MET A 780 -10.15 21.79 2.20
C MET A 780 -9.43 20.57 1.61
N LEU A 781 -8.54 19.96 2.39
CA LEU A 781 -7.78 18.77 1.98
C LEU A 781 -8.24 17.52 2.75
N ARG A 782 -8.47 16.41 2.06
CA ARG A 782 -8.80 15.13 2.69
C ARG A 782 -7.70 14.66 3.67
N LYS A 783 -8.08 14.25 4.88
CA LYS A 783 -7.23 13.46 5.79
C LYS A 783 -7.14 12.04 5.25
N ALA A 784 -5.96 11.43 5.25
CA ALA A 784 -5.82 10.03 4.83
C ALA A 784 -6.48 9.07 5.85
N GLY A 785 -7.01 7.93 5.36
CA GLY A 785 -7.49 6.83 6.20
C GLY A 785 -8.72 7.17 7.07
N LYS A 786 -9.61 8.05 6.60
CA LYS A 786 -10.89 8.31 7.25
C LYS A 786 -11.99 7.43 6.68
N ASP A 787 -12.85 6.92 7.56
CA ASP A 787 -13.93 5.99 7.23
C ASP A 787 -15.07 6.70 6.49
N ASP A 788 -15.35 7.95 6.87
CA ASP A 788 -16.42 8.77 6.28
C ASP A 788 -15.90 10.16 5.88
N TYR A 789 -15.95 10.47 4.58
CA TYR A 789 -15.54 11.78 4.03
C TYR A 789 -16.69 12.78 3.87
N GLU A 790 -17.91 12.41 4.26
CA GLU A 790 -19.05 13.34 4.36
C GLU A 790 -18.98 14.13 5.67
N LEU A 791 -18.15 13.73 6.64
CA LEU A 791 -17.98 14.48 7.87
C LEU A 791 -16.96 15.61 7.69
N PRO A 792 -17.26 16.87 8.08
CA PRO A 792 -16.31 17.99 8.01
C PRO A 792 -14.96 17.67 8.68
N LYS A 793 -14.97 16.98 9.83
CA LYS A 793 -13.77 16.57 10.57
C LYS A 793 -12.79 15.68 9.79
N SER A 794 -13.23 15.06 8.69
CA SER A 794 -12.39 14.24 7.80
C SER A 794 -11.55 15.07 6.84
N TRP A 795 -11.67 16.39 6.89
CA TRP A 795 -10.93 17.35 6.07
C TRP A 795 -10.00 18.23 6.93
N ARG A 796 -8.96 18.77 6.31
CA ARG A 796 -8.01 19.72 6.89
C ARG A 796 -8.15 21.05 6.15
N PRO A 797 -8.47 22.15 6.85
CA PRO A 797 -8.39 23.47 6.25
C PRO A 797 -6.93 23.86 6.03
N VAL A 798 -6.63 24.42 4.85
CA VAL A 798 -5.35 25.06 4.55
C VAL A 798 -5.63 26.49 4.11
N ALA A 799 -5.29 27.44 4.98
CA ALA A 799 -5.42 28.86 4.70
C ALA A 799 -4.27 29.36 3.81
N LEU A 800 -4.62 29.93 2.66
CA LEU A 800 -3.69 30.57 1.74
C LEU A 800 -3.69 32.08 2.00
N LEU A 801 -2.80 32.52 2.88
CA LEU A 801 -2.56 33.94 3.18
C LEU A 801 -1.61 34.61 2.16
N PRO A 802 -1.74 35.94 1.93
CA PRO A 802 -0.84 36.76 1.12
C PRO A 802 0.64 36.55 1.44
N CYS A 803 1.47 36.49 0.40
CA CYS A 803 2.90 36.19 0.55
C CYS A 803 3.65 37.32 1.26
N MET A 804 3.24 38.59 1.05
CA MET A 804 3.85 39.76 1.68
C MET A 804 3.65 39.75 3.21
N GLY A 805 2.44 39.47 3.68
CA GLY A 805 2.13 39.36 5.11
C GLY A 805 3.00 38.32 5.83
N LYS A 806 3.25 37.18 5.18
CA LYS A 806 4.15 36.13 5.72
C LYS A 806 5.60 36.59 5.85
N LEU A 807 6.07 37.52 5.01
CA LEU A 807 7.41 38.10 5.18
C LEU A 807 7.45 39.02 6.40
N LEU A 808 6.41 39.83 6.60
CA LEU A 808 6.27 40.68 7.79
C LEU A 808 6.22 39.84 9.08
N GLU A 809 5.38 38.80 9.12
CA GLU A 809 5.31 37.85 10.24
C GLU A 809 6.66 37.21 10.56
N LYS A 810 7.48 36.95 9.53
CA LYS A 810 8.80 36.35 9.71
C LYS A 810 9.78 37.31 10.41
N ILE A 811 9.65 38.62 10.19
CA ILE A 811 10.42 39.64 10.93
C ILE A 811 10.04 39.59 12.41
N PHE A 812 8.74 39.66 12.72
CA PHE A 812 8.23 39.55 14.09
C PHE A 812 8.68 38.25 14.75
N THR A 813 8.53 37.12 14.06
CA THR A 813 8.92 35.79 14.56
C THR A 813 10.41 35.73 14.88
N TYR A 814 11.27 36.33 14.04
CA TYR A 814 12.71 36.34 14.28
C TYR A 814 13.06 37.14 15.54
N ARG A 815 12.52 38.36 15.67
CA ARG A 815 12.78 39.22 16.82
C ARG A 815 12.25 38.64 18.13
N LEU A 816 11.01 38.11 18.12
CA LEU A 816 10.44 37.45 19.29
C LEU A 816 11.25 36.21 19.72
N LYS A 817 11.77 35.45 18.75
CA LYS A 817 12.64 34.31 19.06
C LYS A 817 13.95 34.74 19.70
N GLN A 818 14.55 35.84 19.23
CA GLN A 818 15.78 36.38 19.84
C GLN A 818 15.54 36.78 21.29
N VAL A 819 14.51 37.58 21.56
CA VAL A 819 14.12 38.03 22.90
C VAL A 819 13.82 36.83 23.81
N ALA A 820 13.10 35.83 23.30
CA ALA A 820 12.77 34.64 24.06
C ALA A 820 14.00 33.80 24.44
N VAL A 821 15.07 33.82 23.62
CA VAL A 821 16.34 33.15 23.94
C VAL A 821 17.21 34.01 24.86
N GLU A 822 17.31 35.32 24.61
CA GLU A 822 18.13 36.26 25.39
C GLU A 822 17.67 36.39 26.84
N HIS A 823 16.35 36.30 27.06
CA HIS A 823 15.75 36.41 28.39
C HIS A 823 15.25 35.08 28.97
N ASP A 824 15.67 33.95 28.38
CA ASP A 824 15.33 32.59 28.86
C ASP A 824 13.82 32.37 29.09
N LEU A 825 12.99 32.90 28.19
CA LEU A 825 11.52 32.84 28.28
C LEU A 825 10.95 31.51 27.77
N LEU A 826 11.81 30.62 27.26
CA LEU A 826 11.41 29.34 26.69
C LEU A 826 11.60 28.27 27.76
N PRO A 827 10.55 27.50 28.11
CA PRO A 827 10.67 26.43 29.09
C PRO A 827 11.79 25.47 28.72
N ASP A 828 12.46 24.90 29.73
CA ASP A 828 13.59 24.01 29.47
C ASP A 828 13.20 22.76 28.66
N VAL A 829 11.93 22.39 28.75
CA VAL A 829 11.29 21.28 28.04
C VAL A 829 10.81 21.64 26.62
N GLN A 830 11.03 22.87 26.14
CA GLN A 830 10.70 23.28 24.77
C GLN A 830 11.86 22.96 23.82
N PHE A 831 11.77 21.84 23.11
CA PHE A 831 12.85 21.33 22.25
C PHE A 831 12.79 21.78 20.78
N GLY A 832 11.86 22.68 20.43
CA GLY A 832 11.71 23.27 19.10
C GLY A 832 12.54 24.55 18.84
N THR A 833 13.64 24.74 19.58
CA THR A 833 14.43 25.98 19.62
C THR A 833 15.87 25.74 19.13
N PRO A 834 16.60 26.77 18.68
CA PRO A 834 18.00 26.62 18.28
C PRO A 834 18.83 25.93 19.38
N GLY A 835 19.57 24.87 19.02
CA GLY A 835 20.41 24.11 19.97
C GLY A 835 19.67 23.00 20.75
N LYS A 836 18.33 22.96 20.71
CA LYS A 836 17.50 21.85 21.20
C LYS A 836 16.88 21.11 20.00
N CYS A 837 16.69 19.80 20.10
CA CYS A 837 16.15 18.98 19.01
C CYS A 837 15.36 17.78 19.54
N THR A 838 14.64 17.08 18.66
CA THR A 838 13.88 15.88 19.01
C THR A 838 14.72 14.84 19.74
N THR A 839 15.99 14.67 19.35
CA THR A 839 16.92 13.76 20.02
C THR A 839 17.18 14.17 21.47
N LYS A 840 17.41 15.46 21.73
CA LYS A 840 17.57 15.98 23.11
C LYS A 840 16.29 15.86 23.93
N ALA A 841 15.12 15.99 23.28
CA ALA A 841 13.83 15.78 23.93
C ALA A 841 13.68 14.33 24.41
N LEU A 842 14.05 13.36 23.57
CA LEU A 842 14.04 11.93 23.90
C LEU A 842 15.05 11.61 25.00
N GLN A 843 16.25 12.18 24.95
CA GLN A 843 17.25 12.02 26.01
C GLN A 843 16.78 12.56 27.36
N TYR A 844 16.15 13.74 27.36
CA TYR A 844 15.57 14.33 28.57
C TYR A 844 14.44 13.47 29.14
N LEU A 845 13.55 12.94 28.28
CA LEU A 845 12.49 12.03 28.67
C LEU A 845 13.05 10.74 29.28
N LEU A 846 14.01 10.10 28.60
CA LEU A 846 14.65 8.88 29.09
C LEU A 846 15.33 9.12 30.44
N LYS A 847 16.09 10.22 30.58
CA LYS A 847 16.76 10.56 31.84
C LYS A 847 15.77 10.70 33.00
N ASN A 848 14.64 11.38 32.77
CA ASN A 848 13.62 11.53 33.80
C ASN A 848 12.91 10.21 34.14
N VAL A 849 12.66 9.34 33.15
CA VAL A 849 12.06 8.01 33.37
C VAL A 849 13.01 7.08 34.13
N TYR A 850 14.32 7.15 33.90
CA TYR A 850 15.32 6.34 34.62
C TYR A 850 15.70 6.91 35.99
N SER A 851 15.38 8.17 36.29
CA SER A 851 15.66 8.82 37.58
C SER A 851 14.47 8.79 38.55
N ALA A 852 13.29 8.38 38.08
CA ALA A 852 12.06 8.18 38.85
C ALA A 852 11.87 6.68 39.14
#